data_AF-A0A951XDS5-F1
#
_entry.id   AF-A0A951XDS5-F1
#
_cell.length_a   1.000
_cell.length_b   1.000
_cell.length_c   1.000
_cell.angle_alpha   90.00
_cell.angle_beta   90.00
_cell.angle_gamma   90.00
#
_symmetry.space_group_name_H-M   'P 1'
#
loop_
_entity.id
_entity.type
_entity.pdbx_description
1 polymer ?
#
loop_
_entity_poly.entity_id
_entity_poly.type
_entity_poly.pdbx_seq_one_letter_code
_entity_poly.pdbx_strand_id
1 'polypeptide(L)'
;KKIQHTEVESNALPPAYTTVSENEYDALGRLQKKTVGSQKNPSNNTYYNPRQPLQEQVYEYNIRGWLLNMNKGYMSNANTNQYFSMELGYDKDASIGTFTDRYDGNISGVIWKSEGDQQQRKYDFTYDDANRLTAGEFTQYVSGLGSSAVFNTSAGVDYSVSGLTYDANGNIKTVTRKGLILNTSPVIDQLTYSHKDAGYSNRLAKVTDAATSANSGKLGDFNDGNVGGTDDYGYDINGNLTADLNKGISSIMYNFLNLPQTVTMPGKGAITYVYDAVGNRLKKVTVEDPSAANGNRTITTTITYVGAFVYESKTVNPTDPGCPDYTDKLLFAGQEEGRIRAVYDPSDPNILTGFAYDYFVKDHLGNTRIVLTEEQKQDVYPAATMETAEAVTENIYYGNIDLTRFAKSGISGYPVDEATDPNDYVAKTDGDGNNIGPSIFLKVMAGDQFTVQVSSWYKKNSASPVTPADPLAALIAALAGGVSHASPVHGTATALINSGALDPSALGFLNSRDAPASGKPKAYLNWVLLDEQLKIAKDAGGNIIASGYSGADQVGGDEEFKTHAFANMPVKKSGYLYIYTSNETPNIDVFFDNLQVTHTKGPILEESHYYPYGMKMAGISSKAYGSLKNLYQYQGEYAEFDEDTGWNDFELRSYDAQTGRFIQQDPYDQFASPYMGMGNNPVSNVDEDGGWSAGLTGSLIGAAVLGGT
;
A
#
# COMPACT_ATOMS: atom_id res chain seq x y z
N LYS A 1 25.92 8.42 15.08
CA LYS A 1 25.34 9.51 14.26
C LYS A 1 26.24 10.74 14.39
N LYS A 2 26.59 11.44 13.30
CA LYS A 2 27.29 12.72 13.35
C LYS A 2 26.56 13.70 12.44
N ILE A 3 26.24 14.88 12.95
CA ILE A 3 25.62 15.96 12.19
C ILE A 3 26.75 16.90 11.74
N GLN A 4 26.70 17.34 10.49
CA GLN A 4 27.58 18.34 9.94
C GLN A 4 26.76 19.61 9.67
N HIS A 5 27.29 20.77 10.02
CA HIS A 5 26.72 22.07 9.70
C HIS A 5 27.78 22.92 9.03
N THR A 6 27.46 23.59 7.92
CA THR A 6 28.43 24.35 7.12
C THR A 6 29.10 25.48 7.89
N GLU A 7 28.46 25.98 8.95
CA GLU A 7 28.96 27.06 9.81
C GLU A 7 29.57 26.59 11.15
N VAL A 8 29.57 25.28 11.46
CA VAL A 8 30.01 24.75 12.77
C VAL A 8 30.93 23.51 12.60
N GLU A 9 31.87 23.28 13.52
CA GLU A 9 32.69 22.05 13.61
C GLU A 9 33.59 21.71 12.39
N SER A 10 34.12 22.72 11.68
CA SER A 10 35.11 22.54 10.58
C SER A 10 34.71 21.54 9.47
N ASN A 11 33.41 21.23 9.33
CA ASN A 11 32.90 20.25 8.36
C ASN A 11 33.50 18.83 8.44
N ALA A 12 34.04 18.41 9.59
CA ALA A 12 34.73 17.14 9.67
C ALA A 12 33.75 15.95 9.83
N LEU A 13 33.61 15.10 8.81
CA LEU A 13 32.96 13.78 8.91
C LEU A 13 33.98 12.66 9.14
N PRO A 14 33.57 11.52 9.74
CA PRO A 14 34.42 10.33 9.79
C PRO A 14 34.79 9.86 8.37
N PRO A 15 35.87 9.09 8.20
CA PRO A 15 36.33 8.64 6.89
C PRO A 15 35.35 7.68 6.18
N ALA A 16 34.43 7.05 6.91
CA ALA A 16 33.34 6.25 6.38
C ALA A 16 32.02 6.70 7.00
N TYR A 17 31.05 7.03 6.16
CA TYR A 17 29.70 7.41 6.53
C TYR A 17 28.74 7.11 5.38
N THR A 18 27.45 7.00 5.71
CA THR A 18 26.35 6.98 4.75
C THR A 18 25.52 8.23 4.97
N THR A 19 25.22 8.98 3.91
CA THR A 19 24.34 10.15 3.98
C THR A 19 22.89 9.69 4.03
N VAL A 20 22.25 9.92 5.17
CA VAL A 20 20.82 9.67 5.39
C VAL A 20 19.99 10.81 4.80
N SER A 21 20.34 12.06 5.14
CA SER A 21 19.72 13.26 4.60
C SER A 21 20.70 14.43 4.49
N GLU A 22 20.38 15.37 3.59
CA GLU A 22 20.99 16.69 3.50
C GLU A 22 19.87 17.73 3.48
N ASN A 23 19.97 18.73 4.37
CA ASN A 23 18.97 19.78 4.54
C ASN A 23 19.58 21.14 4.17
N GLU A 24 18.82 21.94 3.44
CA GLU A 24 19.11 23.33 3.11
C GLU A 24 18.01 24.21 3.70
N TYR A 25 18.39 25.32 4.32
CA TYR A 25 17.48 26.24 5.00
C TYR A 25 17.49 27.61 4.32
N ASP A 26 16.34 28.28 4.33
CA ASP A 26 16.24 29.66 3.84
C ASP A 26 16.83 30.67 4.83
N ALA A 27 16.84 31.95 4.45
CA ALA A 27 17.39 33.04 5.27
C ALA A 27 16.63 33.27 6.61
N LEU A 28 15.46 32.64 6.79
CA LEU A 28 14.68 32.68 8.04
C LEU A 28 14.85 31.38 8.86
N GLY A 29 15.73 30.48 8.46
CA GLY A 29 16.00 29.21 9.14
C GLY A 29 14.92 28.15 8.90
N ARG A 30 14.05 28.32 7.90
CA ARG A 30 13.02 27.33 7.55
C ARG A 30 13.59 26.36 6.54
N LEU A 31 13.20 25.09 6.63
CA LEU A 31 13.69 24.05 5.72
C LEU A 31 13.24 24.37 4.28
N GLN A 32 14.18 24.65 3.40
CA GLN A 32 13.89 24.98 2.00
C GLN A 32 13.93 23.73 1.11
N LYS A 33 14.93 22.88 1.32
CA LYS A 33 15.14 21.67 0.53
C LYS A 33 15.72 20.57 1.41
N LYS A 34 15.31 19.34 1.14
CA LYS A 34 15.79 18.13 1.79
C LYS A 34 16.00 17.05 0.74
N THR A 35 17.16 16.41 0.76
CA THR A 35 17.41 15.20 -0.03
C THR A 35 17.62 14.03 0.92
N VAL A 36 17.06 12.87 0.59
CA VAL A 36 17.19 11.65 1.42
C VAL A 36 17.74 10.50 0.61
N GLY A 37 18.49 9.63 1.29
CA GLY A 37 19.10 8.42 0.73
C GLY A 37 20.03 8.65 -0.45
N SER A 38 20.52 7.55 -1.02
CA SER A 38 21.46 7.57 -2.13
C SER A 38 21.13 6.46 -3.14
N GLN A 39 21.06 6.80 -4.42
CA GLN A 39 20.82 5.84 -5.49
C GLN A 39 22.05 4.95 -5.71
N LYS A 40 21.79 3.69 -6.05
CA LYS A 40 22.80 2.72 -6.50
C LYS A 40 22.69 2.49 -8.00
N ASN A 41 23.81 2.20 -8.64
CA ASN A 41 23.84 1.73 -10.00
C ASN A 41 23.29 0.28 -10.04
N PRO A 42 22.18 0.02 -10.75
CA PRO A 42 21.55 -1.30 -10.76
C PRO A 42 22.45 -2.42 -11.32
N SER A 43 23.44 -2.08 -12.15
CA SER A 43 24.33 -3.08 -12.79
C SER A 43 25.41 -3.65 -11.86
N ASN A 44 25.80 -2.91 -10.82
CA ASN A 44 26.91 -3.29 -9.95
C ASN A 44 26.64 -3.08 -8.45
N ASN A 45 25.45 -2.59 -8.09
CA ASN A 45 24.99 -2.35 -6.73
C ASN A 45 25.91 -1.41 -5.91
N THR A 46 26.59 -0.47 -6.58
CA THR A 46 27.42 0.56 -5.94
C THR A 46 26.73 1.93 -5.97
N TYR A 47 26.95 2.76 -4.94
CA TYR A 47 26.43 4.13 -4.91
C TYR A 47 27.08 5.00 -5.99
N TYR A 48 26.30 5.88 -6.61
CA TYR A 48 26.85 6.87 -7.55
C TYR A 48 27.80 7.84 -6.85
N ASN A 49 28.86 8.25 -7.57
CA ASN A 49 29.80 9.28 -7.14
C ASN A 49 29.97 10.32 -8.27
N PRO A 50 29.55 11.60 -8.09
CA PRO A 50 28.98 12.18 -6.86
C PRO A 50 27.63 11.58 -6.46
N ARG A 51 27.25 11.73 -5.18
CA ARG A 51 25.98 11.21 -4.62
C ARG A 51 24.80 11.69 -5.47
N GLN A 52 23.93 10.76 -5.83
CA GLN A 52 22.61 11.05 -6.38
C GLN A 52 21.57 10.70 -5.33
N PRO A 53 20.76 11.66 -4.85
CA PRO A 53 19.80 11.38 -3.79
C PRO A 53 18.68 10.46 -4.29
N LEU A 54 18.16 9.62 -3.39
CA LEU A 54 17.03 8.75 -3.72
C LEU A 54 15.76 9.58 -3.96
N GLN A 55 15.57 10.63 -3.16
CA GLN A 55 14.40 11.50 -3.20
C GLN A 55 14.77 12.94 -2.83
N GLU A 56 14.09 13.90 -3.46
CA GLU A 56 14.16 15.32 -3.15
C GLU A 56 12.80 15.86 -2.63
N GLN A 57 12.87 16.76 -1.66
CA GLN A 57 11.73 17.45 -1.05
C GLN A 57 12.02 18.94 -1.01
N VAL A 58 11.28 19.75 -1.76
CA VAL A 58 11.41 21.22 -1.81
C VAL A 58 10.16 21.85 -1.21
N TYR A 59 10.35 22.84 -0.35
CA TYR A 59 9.29 23.45 0.45
C TYR A 59 9.15 24.94 0.18
N GLU A 60 7.92 25.43 0.20
CA GLU A 60 7.64 26.87 0.19
C GLU A 60 6.67 27.23 1.32
N TYR A 61 6.76 28.45 1.81
CA TYR A 61 5.99 28.94 2.96
C TYR A 61 5.38 30.31 2.66
N ASN A 62 4.26 30.61 3.31
CA ASN A 62 3.69 31.96 3.27
C ASN A 62 4.44 32.93 4.21
N ILE A 63 4.02 34.19 4.22
CA ILE A 63 4.64 35.25 5.04
C ILE A 63 4.49 35.04 6.55
N ARG A 64 3.55 34.18 6.98
CA ARG A 64 3.34 33.78 8.38
C ARG A 64 4.16 32.54 8.77
N GLY A 65 4.90 31.96 7.82
CA GLY A 65 5.68 30.75 8.00
C GLY A 65 4.87 29.46 7.87
N TRP A 66 3.59 29.51 7.48
CA TRP A 66 2.83 28.29 7.20
C TRP A 66 3.29 27.65 5.90
N LEU A 67 3.38 26.32 5.88
CA LEU A 67 3.78 25.57 4.70
C LEU A 67 2.72 25.71 3.61
N LEU A 68 3.14 26.06 2.40
CA LEU A 68 2.26 26.12 1.24
C LEU A 68 2.35 24.85 0.39
N ASN A 69 3.53 24.24 0.28
CA ASN A 69 3.70 23.04 -0.51
C ASN A 69 4.96 22.26 -0.20
N MET A 70 4.94 20.99 -0.64
CA MET A 70 6.10 20.14 -0.86
C MET A 70 6.11 19.71 -2.33
N ASN A 71 7.26 19.84 -3.00
CA ASN A 71 7.48 19.37 -4.37
C ASN A 71 6.45 19.90 -5.38
N LYS A 72 6.10 21.19 -5.31
CA LYS A 72 5.10 21.83 -6.19
C LYS A 72 5.31 21.55 -7.68
N GLY A 73 6.56 21.51 -8.14
CA GLY A 73 6.90 21.23 -9.54
C GLY A 73 6.36 19.89 -10.05
N TYR A 74 6.36 18.84 -9.19
CA TYR A 74 5.88 17.50 -9.55
C TYR A 74 4.36 17.40 -9.65
N MET A 75 3.60 18.33 -9.06
CA MET A 75 2.14 18.34 -9.15
C MET A 75 1.65 18.40 -10.61
N SER A 76 2.31 19.23 -11.41
CA SER A 76 1.92 19.52 -12.80
C SER A 76 2.87 18.93 -13.85
N ASN A 77 4.06 18.45 -13.47
CA ASN A 77 5.07 17.94 -14.39
C ASN A 77 5.39 16.45 -14.18
N ALA A 78 6.20 15.90 -15.07
CA ALA A 78 6.79 14.58 -14.91
C ALA A 78 7.79 14.56 -13.74
N ASN A 79 7.88 13.40 -13.09
CA ASN A 79 8.81 13.17 -12.00
C ASN A 79 10.27 13.20 -12.49
N THR A 80 11.16 13.91 -11.77
CA THR A 80 12.61 13.83 -11.95
C THR A 80 13.34 13.07 -10.84
N ASN A 81 12.80 13.04 -9.62
CA ASN A 81 13.35 12.44 -8.37
C ASN A 81 12.47 12.74 -7.12
N GLN A 82 11.14 12.79 -7.29
CA GLN A 82 10.11 13.21 -6.35
C GLN A 82 8.95 12.18 -6.32
N TYR A 83 8.77 11.44 -5.23
CA TYR A 83 7.73 10.40 -5.12
C TYR A 83 6.37 10.89 -4.59
N PHE A 84 6.33 12.09 -3.99
CA PHE A 84 5.13 12.70 -3.43
C PHE A 84 5.19 14.23 -3.58
N SER A 85 4.04 14.84 -3.86
CA SER A 85 3.83 16.28 -3.94
C SER A 85 2.53 16.65 -3.23
N MET A 86 2.53 17.82 -2.60
CA MET A 86 1.39 18.34 -1.85
C MET A 86 1.35 19.88 -1.93
N GLU A 87 0.16 20.44 -2.05
CA GLU A 87 -0.11 21.88 -1.91
C GLU A 87 -1.25 22.07 -0.90
N LEU A 88 -1.04 22.96 0.08
CA LEU A 88 -1.99 23.30 1.13
C LEU A 88 -2.65 24.64 0.85
N GLY A 89 -3.98 24.68 0.97
CA GLY A 89 -4.78 25.87 0.78
C GLY A 89 -4.86 26.73 2.04
N TYR A 90 -4.53 28.01 1.88
CA TYR A 90 -4.77 29.08 2.86
C TYR A 90 -5.25 30.33 2.12
N ASP A 91 -4.33 31.22 1.73
CA ASP A 91 -4.54 32.50 1.05
C ASP A 91 -3.84 32.54 -0.33
N LYS A 92 -3.53 31.37 -0.89
CA LYS A 92 -2.75 31.19 -2.11
C LYS A 92 -3.38 30.10 -2.96
N ASP A 93 -3.42 30.35 -4.26
CA ASP A 93 -3.83 29.36 -5.25
C ASP A 93 -2.80 28.22 -5.38
N ALA A 94 -3.30 27.03 -5.68
CA ALA A 94 -2.49 25.87 -6.05
C ALA A 94 -1.90 26.02 -7.46
N SER A 95 -0.93 25.16 -7.81
CA SER A 95 -0.45 25.03 -9.20
C SER A 95 -1.54 24.54 -10.16
N ILE A 96 -2.52 23.79 -9.64
CA ILE A 96 -3.65 23.24 -10.37
C ILE A 96 -4.91 23.27 -9.51
N GLY A 97 -6.03 23.74 -10.05
CA GLY A 97 -7.26 23.98 -9.30
C GLY A 97 -7.18 25.20 -8.38
N THR A 98 -8.18 25.38 -7.52
CA THR A 98 -8.30 26.52 -6.59
C THR A 98 -8.63 26.05 -5.19
N PHE A 99 -8.34 26.90 -4.20
CA PHE A 99 -8.78 26.74 -2.82
C PHE A 99 -9.74 27.86 -2.42
N THR A 100 -10.50 27.64 -1.35
CA THR A 100 -11.27 28.73 -0.72
C THR A 100 -10.36 29.47 0.24
N ASP A 101 -10.20 30.78 0.06
CA ASP A 101 -9.34 31.57 0.92
C ASP A 101 -9.73 31.48 2.41
N ARG A 102 -8.74 31.21 3.27
CA ARG A 102 -8.83 31.30 4.73
C ARG A 102 -7.65 32.05 5.33
N TYR A 103 -7.95 32.88 6.33
CA TYR A 103 -7.00 33.76 7.01
C TYR A 103 -6.87 33.48 8.52
N ASP A 104 -7.70 32.56 9.02
CA ASP A 104 -7.81 32.11 10.41
C ASP A 104 -6.75 31.08 10.81
N GLY A 105 -6.01 30.53 9.83
CA GLY A 105 -4.98 29.49 10.03
C GLY A 105 -5.46 28.07 9.81
N ASN A 106 -6.75 27.87 9.54
CA ASN A 106 -7.24 26.58 9.08
C ASN A 106 -6.81 26.34 7.63
N ILE A 107 -6.45 25.09 7.34
CA ILE A 107 -6.19 24.64 5.98
C ILE A 107 -7.53 24.54 5.25
N SER A 108 -7.71 25.27 4.15
CA SER A 108 -8.95 25.23 3.39
C SER A 108 -9.09 23.98 2.52
N GLY A 109 -7.97 23.33 2.21
CA GLY A 109 -7.91 22.14 1.38
C GLY A 109 -6.48 21.67 1.14
N VAL A 110 -6.34 20.49 0.55
CA VAL A 110 -5.05 19.93 0.14
C VAL A 110 -5.18 19.31 -1.24
N ILE A 111 -4.19 19.53 -2.11
CA ILE A 111 -4.03 18.80 -3.36
C ILE A 111 -2.75 17.97 -3.25
N TRP A 112 -2.80 16.70 -3.62
CA TRP A 112 -1.64 15.83 -3.60
C TRP A 112 -1.54 14.94 -4.84
N LYS A 113 -0.31 14.50 -5.10
CA LYS A 113 0.03 13.56 -6.17
C LYS A 113 1.16 12.65 -5.69
N SER A 114 1.13 11.38 -6.09
CA SER A 114 2.11 10.37 -5.74
C SER A 114 2.55 9.56 -6.96
N GLU A 115 3.72 8.92 -6.86
CA GLU A 115 4.33 8.19 -7.98
C GLU A 115 3.52 6.96 -8.43
N GLY A 116 2.83 6.28 -7.51
CA GLY A 116 2.19 4.99 -7.80
C GLY A 116 1.15 5.02 -8.91
N ASP A 117 0.38 6.09 -9.06
CA ASP A 117 -0.65 6.20 -10.10
C ASP A 117 -0.68 7.53 -10.86
N GLN A 118 0.15 8.48 -10.45
CA GLN A 118 0.29 9.83 -11.01
C GLN A 118 -1.00 10.67 -10.97
N GLN A 119 -2.04 10.26 -10.22
CA GLN A 119 -3.29 11.00 -10.14
C GLN A 119 -3.18 12.17 -9.15
N GLN A 120 -3.67 13.34 -9.55
CA GLN A 120 -3.89 14.45 -8.62
C GLN A 120 -5.24 14.29 -7.92
N ARG A 121 -5.21 14.40 -6.59
CA ARG A 121 -6.38 14.28 -5.73
C ARG A 121 -6.48 15.50 -4.82
N LYS A 122 -7.69 15.81 -4.41
CA LYS A 122 -7.99 17.02 -3.65
C LYS A 122 -8.98 16.73 -2.52
N TYR A 123 -8.74 17.39 -1.39
CA TYR A 123 -9.74 17.64 -0.37
C TYR A 123 -10.04 19.13 -0.27
N ASP A 124 -11.32 19.48 -0.12
CA ASP A 124 -11.78 20.78 0.36
C ASP A 124 -12.36 20.62 1.78
N PHE A 125 -11.85 21.39 2.74
CA PHE A 125 -12.22 21.28 4.15
C PHE A 125 -13.20 22.36 4.58
N THR A 126 -14.14 21.98 5.44
CA THR A 126 -15.06 22.91 6.11
C THR A 126 -14.96 22.75 7.62
N TYR A 127 -15.31 23.82 8.34
CA TYR A 127 -15.20 23.89 9.79
C TYR A 127 -16.43 24.57 10.37
N ASP A 128 -16.73 24.26 11.63
CA ASP A 128 -17.66 25.05 12.44
C ASP A 128 -16.98 26.28 13.06
N ASP A 129 -17.76 27.10 13.76
CA ASP A 129 -17.28 28.34 14.39
C ASP A 129 -16.26 28.10 15.52
N ALA A 130 -16.09 26.85 15.98
CA ALA A 130 -15.09 26.44 16.96
C ALA A 130 -13.82 25.85 16.31
N ASN A 131 -13.65 26.02 14.98
CA ASN A 131 -12.55 25.47 14.19
C ASN A 131 -12.45 23.94 14.18
N ARG A 132 -13.55 23.24 14.43
CA ARG A 132 -13.61 21.77 14.33
C ARG A 132 -14.02 21.39 12.92
N LEU A 133 -13.39 20.34 12.36
CA LEU A 133 -13.64 19.89 11.00
C LEU A 133 -15.10 19.43 10.86
N THR A 134 -15.81 19.83 9.81
CA THR A 134 -17.21 19.41 9.54
C THR A 134 -17.34 18.57 8.28
N ALA A 135 -16.41 18.72 7.34
CA ALA A 135 -16.30 17.89 6.15
C ALA A 135 -14.90 17.95 5.53
N GLY A 136 -14.55 16.91 4.79
CA GLY A 136 -13.47 16.88 3.81
C GLY A 136 -14.02 16.31 2.52
N GLU A 137 -14.34 17.17 1.56
CA GLU A 137 -14.92 16.78 0.27
C GLU A 137 -13.82 16.33 -0.68
N PHE A 138 -13.84 15.06 -1.08
CA PHE A 138 -12.83 14.44 -1.94
C PHE A 138 -13.17 14.63 -3.41
N THR A 139 -12.16 15.00 -4.21
CA THR A 139 -12.27 15.01 -5.67
C THR A 139 -10.97 14.57 -6.33
N GLN A 140 -11.05 14.10 -7.58
CA GLN A 140 -9.90 13.72 -8.40
C GLN A 140 -9.83 14.58 -9.66
N TYR A 141 -8.62 14.89 -10.12
CA TYR A 141 -8.41 15.61 -11.36
C TYR A 141 -8.99 14.84 -12.56
N VAL A 142 -9.65 15.58 -13.46
CA VAL A 142 -10.24 15.03 -14.69
C VAL A 142 -9.62 15.67 -15.93
N SER A 143 -9.53 17.00 -15.96
CA SER A 143 -9.07 17.74 -17.14
C SER A 143 -8.78 19.20 -16.81
N GLY A 144 -8.24 19.94 -17.78
CA GLY A 144 -7.96 21.37 -17.65
C GLY A 144 -6.56 21.66 -17.09
N LEU A 145 -6.21 22.94 -16.98
CA LEU A 145 -4.89 23.41 -16.57
C LEU A 145 -5.03 24.59 -15.61
N GLY A 146 -4.02 24.78 -14.75
CA GLY A 146 -3.99 25.87 -13.78
C GLY A 146 -5.26 25.93 -12.92
N SER A 147 -5.69 27.13 -12.57
CA SER A 147 -6.87 27.35 -11.73
C SER A 147 -8.20 26.88 -12.35
N SER A 148 -8.27 26.65 -13.66
CA SER A 148 -9.47 26.14 -14.34
C SER A 148 -9.53 24.61 -14.41
N ALA A 149 -8.57 23.91 -13.80
CA ALA A 149 -8.58 22.46 -13.73
C ALA A 149 -9.83 21.95 -13.00
N VAL A 150 -10.42 20.90 -13.56
CA VAL A 150 -11.65 20.29 -13.08
C VAL A 150 -11.29 19.13 -12.18
N PHE A 151 -11.75 19.22 -10.93
CA PHE A 151 -11.72 18.15 -9.95
C PHE A 151 -13.15 17.69 -9.66
N ASN A 152 -13.44 16.40 -9.78
CA ASN A 152 -14.73 15.83 -9.41
C ASN A 152 -14.59 14.31 -9.15
N THR A 153 -15.71 13.60 -8.99
CA THR A 153 -15.76 12.16 -8.69
C THR A 153 -16.15 11.27 -9.89
N SER A 154 -16.13 11.81 -11.11
CA SER A 154 -16.51 11.07 -12.34
C SER A 154 -15.61 9.88 -12.66
N ALA A 155 -14.40 9.83 -12.09
CA ALA A 155 -13.51 8.66 -12.17
C ALA A 155 -13.98 7.47 -11.31
N GLY A 156 -15.08 7.62 -10.54
CA GLY A 156 -15.62 6.60 -9.66
C GLY A 156 -14.89 6.47 -8.32
N VAL A 157 -13.98 7.39 -8.02
CA VAL A 157 -13.17 7.44 -6.79
C VAL A 157 -13.67 8.59 -5.91
N ASP A 158 -14.10 8.25 -4.69
CA ASP A 158 -14.62 9.21 -3.72
C ASP A 158 -14.34 8.72 -2.29
N TYR A 159 -13.56 9.52 -1.56
CA TYR A 159 -13.19 9.31 -0.16
C TYR A 159 -13.71 10.44 0.74
N SER A 160 -14.83 11.06 0.36
CA SER A 160 -15.37 12.21 1.09
C SER A 160 -15.78 11.83 2.51
N VAL A 161 -15.52 12.75 3.44
CA VAL A 161 -16.02 12.72 4.82
C VAL A 161 -17.00 13.87 4.99
N SER A 162 -18.21 13.59 5.40
CA SER A 162 -19.26 14.58 5.58
C SER A 162 -20.12 14.28 6.80
N GLY A 163 -21.04 15.19 7.13
CA GLY A 163 -21.94 15.01 8.27
C GLY A 163 -21.20 14.88 9.61
N LEU A 164 -19.99 15.41 9.72
CA LEU A 164 -19.21 15.39 10.95
C LEU A 164 -19.76 16.46 11.90
N THR A 165 -20.40 16.02 12.98
CA THR A 165 -21.06 16.92 13.94
C THR A 165 -20.62 16.64 15.36
N TYR A 166 -20.78 17.63 16.24
CA TYR A 166 -20.29 17.58 17.60
C TYR A 166 -21.35 18.01 18.61
N ASP A 167 -21.18 17.56 19.85
CA ASP A 167 -21.85 18.19 21.00
C ASP A 167 -21.06 19.41 21.52
N ALA A 168 -21.53 19.99 22.63
CA ALA A 168 -20.94 21.16 23.26
C ALA A 168 -19.55 20.91 23.88
N ASN A 169 -19.26 19.66 24.28
CA ASN A 169 -17.95 19.27 24.80
C ASN A 169 -16.98 18.85 23.67
N GLY A 170 -17.48 18.81 22.43
CA GLY A 170 -16.70 18.39 21.26
C GLY A 170 -16.63 16.89 21.08
N ASN A 171 -17.52 16.11 21.70
CA ASN A 171 -17.64 14.71 21.31
C ASN A 171 -18.26 14.62 19.91
N ILE A 172 -17.70 13.77 19.05
CA ILE A 172 -18.28 13.46 17.75
C ILE A 172 -19.67 12.82 17.97
N LYS A 173 -20.66 13.26 17.20
CA LYS A 173 -22.03 12.73 17.21
C LYS A 173 -22.35 11.91 15.99
N THR A 174 -21.88 12.35 14.82
CA THR A 174 -22.13 11.69 13.54
C THR A 174 -20.91 11.81 12.64
N VAL A 175 -20.70 10.86 11.75
CA VAL A 175 -19.80 10.98 10.59
C VAL A 175 -20.32 10.11 9.46
N THR A 176 -20.21 10.58 8.23
CA THR A 176 -20.44 9.78 7.02
C THR A 176 -19.14 9.72 6.23
N ARG A 177 -18.73 8.53 5.81
CA ARG A 177 -17.54 8.34 4.97
C ARG A 177 -17.91 7.56 3.72
N LYS A 178 -17.35 7.99 2.60
CA LYS A 178 -17.37 7.23 1.34
C LYS A 178 -16.02 6.59 1.14
N GLY A 179 -15.99 5.44 0.46
CA GLY A 179 -14.74 4.76 0.14
C GLY A 179 -14.87 3.88 -1.07
N LEU A 180 -13.74 3.61 -1.71
CA LEU A 180 -13.70 2.85 -2.95
C LEU A 180 -13.85 1.34 -2.71
N ILE A 181 -14.91 0.76 -3.25
CA ILE A 181 -15.09 -0.69 -3.41
C ILE A 181 -15.06 -0.99 -4.90
N LEU A 182 -13.93 -1.55 -5.36
CA LEU A 182 -13.65 -1.85 -6.76
C LEU A 182 -13.79 -0.59 -7.64
N ASN A 183 -14.90 -0.46 -8.36
CA ASN A 183 -15.17 0.63 -9.30
C ASN A 183 -16.20 1.65 -8.82
N THR A 184 -16.75 1.46 -7.62
CA THR A 184 -17.77 2.35 -7.06
C THR A 184 -17.30 2.88 -5.72
N SER A 185 -17.73 4.09 -5.37
CA SER A 185 -17.43 4.68 -4.08
C SER A 185 -18.71 4.90 -3.27
N PRO A 186 -19.29 3.84 -2.69
CA PRO A 186 -20.49 3.97 -1.87
C PRO A 186 -20.18 4.63 -0.52
N VAL A 187 -21.24 4.92 0.24
CA VAL A 187 -21.11 5.21 1.68
C VAL A 187 -20.70 3.91 2.35
N ILE A 188 -19.55 3.93 3.03
CA ILE A 188 -18.97 2.81 3.78
C ILE A 188 -19.23 2.94 5.28
N ASP A 189 -19.34 4.18 5.78
CA ASP A 189 -19.65 4.47 7.17
C ASP A 189 -20.76 5.52 7.22
N GLN A 190 -21.80 5.29 8.03
CA GLN A 190 -22.78 6.28 8.44
C GLN A 190 -22.99 6.16 9.96
N LEU A 191 -22.00 6.67 10.69
CA LEU A 191 -21.86 6.41 12.12
C LEU A 191 -22.66 7.39 12.95
N THR A 192 -23.29 6.87 14.01
CA THR A 192 -23.92 7.66 15.08
C THR A 192 -23.33 7.25 16.43
N TYR A 193 -22.83 8.23 17.17
CA TYR A 193 -22.14 8.04 18.44
C TYR A 193 -23.11 8.30 19.59
N SER A 194 -23.23 7.33 20.49
CA SER A 194 -24.01 7.48 21.72
C SER A 194 -23.06 7.43 22.92
N HIS A 195 -23.25 8.32 23.88
CA HIS A 195 -22.41 8.40 25.08
C HIS A 195 -23.12 7.85 26.31
N LYS A 196 -22.33 7.39 27.29
CA LYS A 196 -22.81 6.82 28.56
C LYS A 196 -23.67 7.82 29.33
N ASP A 197 -24.41 7.30 30.31
CA ASP A 197 -25.20 8.09 31.25
C ASP A 197 -26.21 9.00 30.51
N ALA A 198 -26.91 8.46 29.51
CA ALA A 198 -27.86 9.20 28.66
C ALA A 198 -27.27 10.46 27.98
N GLY A 199 -25.96 10.44 27.70
CA GLY A 199 -25.25 11.56 27.09
C GLY A 199 -24.67 12.58 28.10
N TYR A 200 -24.77 12.34 29.41
CA TYR A 200 -24.14 13.19 30.42
C TYR A 200 -22.66 12.87 30.67
N SER A 201 -22.10 11.85 30.01
CA SER A 201 -20.69 11.48 30.08
C SER A 201 -20.00 11.70 28.73
N ASN A 202 -18.69 12.00 28.74
CA ASN A 202 -17.85 12.02 27.54
C ASN A 202 -17.36 10.60 27.12
N ARG A 203 -17.73 9.57 27.89
CA ARG A 203 -17.43 8.16 27.59
C ARG A 203 -18.36 7.64 26.51
N LEU A 204 -17.79 7.12 25.42
CA LEU A 204 -18.55 6.52 24.31
C LEU A 204 -19.23 5.24 24.78
N ALA A 205 -20.54 5.10 24.59
CA ALA A 205 -21.30 3.90 24.95
C ALA A 205 -21.38 2.92 23.77
N LYS A 206 -21.64 3.44 22.57
CA LYS A 206 -21.75 2.68 21.33
C LYS A 206 -21.60 3.56 20.11
N VAL A 207 -21.26 2.94 18.98
CA VAL A 207 -21.27 3.55 17.66
C VAL A 207 -22.06 2.63 16.75
N THR A 208 -23.17 3.13 16.22
CA THR A 208 -23.99 2.37 15.28
C THR A 208 -23.66 2.81 13.86
N ASP A 209 -23.60 1.87 12.93
CA ASP A 209 -23.40 2.16 11.53
C ASP A 209 -24.66 1.87 10.71
N ALA A 210 -25.17 2.90 10.00
CA ALA A 210 -26.32 2.79 9.13
C ALA A 210 -25.94 2.58 7.65
N ALA A 211 -24.65 2.46 7.32
CA ALA A 211 -24.20 2.17 5.97
C ALA A 211 -24.69 0.78 5.51
N THR A 212 -25.36 0.73 4.36
CA THR A 212 -25.90 -0.52 3.80
C THR A 212 -24.89 -1.30 2.97
N SER A 213 -23.72 -0.71 2.72
CA SER A 213 -22.71 -1.25 1.81
C SER A 213 -21.83 -2.24 2.56
N ALA A 214 -22.17 -3.53 2.47
CA ALA A 214 -21.44 -4.60 3.16
C ALA A 214 -20.00 -4.71 2.64
N ASN A 215 -19.06 -4.05 3.32
CA ASN A 215 -17.67 -4.50 3.33
C ASN A 215 -17.33 -4.78 4.78
N SER A 216 -17.01 -6.01 5.12
CA SER A 216 -16.87 -6.46 6.51
C SER A 216 -15.57 -5.93 7.16
N GLY A 217 -15.41 -4.61 7.32
CA GLY A 217 -14.22 -3.96 7.85
C GLY A 217 -12.96 -4.12 6.97
N LYS A 218 -13.11 -4.52 5.69
CA LYS A 218 -11.98 -4.84 4.81
C LYS A 218 -11.30 -3.61 4.21
N LEU A 219 -11.94 -2.44 4.28
CA LEU A 219 -11.34 -1.16 3.84
C LEU A 219 -10.75 -0.36 5.01
N GLY A 220 -10.74 -0.95 6.20
CA GLY A 220 -10.48 -0.23 7.44
C GLY A 220 -11.67 0.60 7.94
N ASP A 221 -12.84 0.44 7.31
CA ASP A 221 -14.14 0.99 7.72
C ASP A 221 -14.63 0.43 9.05
N PHE A 222 -15.45 1.20 9.75
CA PHE A 222 -16.00 0.80 11.04
C PHE A 222 -17.00 -0.34 10.82
N ASN A 223 -16.99 -1.34 11.70
CA ASN A 223 -17.95 -2.43 11.66
C ASN A 223 -18.65 -2.53 13.01
N ASP A 224 -19.98 -2.37 13.01
CA ASP A 224 -20.83 -2.63 14.17
C ASP A 224 -20.93 -4.15 14.40
N GLY A 225 -19.88 -4.69 15.05
CA GLY A 225 -19.70 -6.11 15.27
C GLY A 225 -20.65 -6.71 16.31
N ASN A 226 -21.40 -5.88 17.05
CA ASN A 226 -22.22 -6.29 18.18
C ASN A 226 -23.67 -5.77 18.07
N VAL A 227 -24.32 -6.12 16.96
CA VAL A 227 -25.69 -5.70 16.67
C VAL A 227 -26.68 -6.25 17.72
N GLY A 228 -27.27 -5.36 18.51
CA GLY A 228 -28.34 -5.67 19.48
C GLY A 228 -27.94 -5.63 20.96
N GLY A 229 -26.67 -5.32 21.27
CA GLY A 229 -26.23 -4.97 22.62
C GLY A 229 -26.80 -3.62 23.11
N THR A 230 -26.68 -3.34 24.42
CA THR A 230 -27.01 -2.00 24.96
C THR A 230 -25.85 -1.04 24.78
N ASP A 231 -24.65 -1.44 25.21
CA ASP A 231 -23.39 -0.71 25.07
C ASP A 231 -22.27 -1.63 24.55
N ASP A 232 -21.45 -1.14 23.63
CA ASP A 232 -20.32 -1.87 23.04
C ASP A 232 -19.00 -1.59 23.75
N TYR A 233 -18.94 -0.44 24.44
CA TYR A 233 -17.74 0.06 25.09
C TYR A 233 -17.85 -0.01 26.61
N GLY A 234 -16.86 -0.63 27.26
CA GLY A 234 -16.72 -0.70 28.71
C GLY A 234 -15.67 0.28 29.23
N TYR A 235 -15.74 0.70 30.51
CA TYR A 235 -14.73 1.56 31.12
C TYR A 235 -14.44 1.16 32.56
N ASP A 236 -13.20 1.37 32.98
CA ASP A 236 -12.82 1.31 34.39
C ASP A 236 -13.14 2.62 35.14
N ILE A 237 -12.79 2.69 36.42
CA ILE A 237 -13.02 3.86 37.26
C ILE A 237 -12.13 5.07 36.90
N ASN A 238 -10.99 4.82 36.24
CA ASN A 238 -10.08 5.87 35.75
C ASN A 238 -10.52 6.38 34.37
N GLY A 239 -11.53 5.77 33.76
CA GLY A 239 -12.06 6.15 32.46
C GLY A 239 -11.29 5.55 31.29
N ASN A 240 -10.48 4.51 31.51
CA ASN A 240 -9.85 3.76 30.41
C ASN A 240 -10.84 2.77 29.82
N LEU A 241 -10.78 2.57 28.50
CA LEU A 241 -11.64 1.62 27.80
C LEU A 241 -11.32 0.17 28.21
N THR A 242 -12.27 -0.58 28.74
CA THR A 242 -12.05 -1.98 29.16
C THR A 242 -12.58 -3.01 28.18
N ALA A 243 -13.40 -2.61 27.21
CA ALA A 243 -13.93 -3.49 26.17
C ALA A 243 -14.30 -2.66 24.93
N ASP A 244 -14.09 -3.25 23.75
CA ASP A 244 -14.57 -2.76 22.46
C ASP A 244 -15.15 -3.95 21.70
N LEU A 245 -16.45 -4.17 21.88
CA LEU A 245 -17.12 -5.34 21.31
C LEU A 245 -17.21 -5.27 19.78
N ASN A 246 -17.10 -4.07 19.18
CA ASN A 246 -17.09 -3.89 17.72
C ASN A 246 -15.82 -4.48 17.09
N LYS A 247 -14.70 -4.45 17.82
CA LYS A 247 -13.43 -5.06 17.40
C LYS A 247 -13.24 -6.50 17.93
N GLY A 248 -14.21 -7.01 18.68
CA GLY A 248 -14.14 -8.31 19.36
C GLY A 248 -13.25 -8.31 20.61
N ILE A 249 -12.92 -7.12 21.14
CA ILE A 249 -12.13 -6.96 22.36
C ILE A 249 -13.05 -7.08 23.56
N SER A 250 -12.95 -8.21 24.26
CA SER A 250 -13.78 -8.50 25.44
C SER A 250 -13.24 -7.92 26.74
N SER A 251 -11.93 -7.71 26.81
CA SER A 251 -11.25 -7.22 28.01
C SER A 251 -9.94 -6.52 27.67
N ILE A 252 -9.72 -5.38 28.32
CA ILE A 252 -8.46 -4.66 28.36
C ILE A 252 -8.11 -4.43 29.83
N MET A 253 -6.94 -4.92 30.24
CA MET A 253 -6.37 -4.67 31.56
C MET A 253 -5.26 -3.63 31.44
N TYR A 254 -5.16 -2.74 32.42
CA TYR A 254 -4.22 -1.62 32.44
C TYR A 254 -3.20 -1.75 33.56
N ASN A 255 -2.02 -1.18 33.35
CA ASN A 255 -1.03 -0.99 34.40
C ASN A 255 -1.31 0.28 35.23
N PHE A 256 -0.46 0.58 36.21
CA PHE A 256 -0.60 1.77 37.06
C PHE A 256 -0.43 3.12 36.33
N LEU A 257 0.08 3.12 35.09
CA LEU A 257 0.20 4.29 34.23
C LEU A 257 -1.01 4.46 33.30
N ASN A 258 -2.05 3.64 33.44
CA ASN A 258 -3.20 3.57 32.51
C ASN A 258 -2.80 3.17 31.07
N LEU A 259 -1.68 2.48 30.89
CA LEU A 259 -1.29 1.90 29.60
C LEU A 259 -1.83 0.47 29.46
N PRO A 260 -2.35 0.05 28.28
CA PRO A 260 -2.88 -1.29 28.07
C PRO A 260 -1.81 -2.34 28.35
N GLN A 261 -2.06 -3.27 29.26
CA GLN A 261 -1.16 -4.38 29.60
C GLN A 261 -1.58 -5.69 28.94
N THR A 262 -2.88 -5.98 28.88
CA THR A 262 -3.39 -7.20 28.25
C THR A 262 -4.70 -6.91 27.54
N VAL A 263 -4.79 -7.31 26.27
CA VAL A 263 -5.99 -7.19 25.44
C VAL A 263 -6.43 -8.60 25.05
N THR A 264 -7.68 -8.95 25.35
CA THR A 264 -8.24 -10.30 25.10
C THR A 264 -9.32 -10.24 24.03
N MET A 265 -9.14 -11.02 22.97
CA MET A 265 -10.02 -11.12 21.82
C MET A 265 -10.48 -12.58 21.62
N PRO A 266 -11.60 -13.00 22.22
CA PRO A 266 -12.03 -14.40 22.22
C PRO A 266 -12.14 -14.98 20.80
N GLY A 267 -11.48 -16.11 20.56
CA GLY A 267 -11.46 -16.79 19.26
C GLY A 267 -10.44 -16.21 18.27
N LYS A 268 -9.75 -15.12 18.62
CA LYS A 268 -8.57 -14.60 17.91
C LYS A 268 -7.29 -14.77 18.73
N GLY A 269 -7.38 -14.62 20.06
CA GLY A 269 -6.27 -14.79 20.99
C GLY A 269 -6.10 -13.60 21.92
N ALA A 270 -4.86 -13.23 22.24
CA ALA A 270 -4.56 -12.15 23.17
C ALA A 270 -3.25 -11.42 22.85
N ILE A 271 -3.17 -10.17 23.29
CA ILE A 271 -1.98 -9.33 23.19
C ILE A 271 -1.54 -8.95 24.61
N THR A 272 -0.25 -9.06 24.90
CA THR A 272 0.34 -8.61 26.16
C THR A 272 1.47 -7.62 25.90
N TYR A 273 1.45 -6.49 26.60
CA TYR A 273 2.47 -5.47 26.54
C TYR A 273 3.28 -5.42 27.83
N VAL A 274 4.58 -5.17 27.70
CA VAL A 274 5.49 -4.93 28.81
C VAL A 274 6.09 -3.54 28.63
N TYR A 275 6.04 -2.73 29.68
CA TYR A 275 6.58 -1.38 29.71
C TYR A 275 7.67 -1.28 30.78
N ASP A 276 8.54 -0.29 30.63
CA ASP A 276 9.38 0.15 31.74
C ASP A 276 8.59 0.99 32.76
N ALA A 277 9.27 1.52 33.78
CA ALA A 277 8.65 2.28 34.85
C ALA A 277 8.17 3.69 34.43
N VAL A 278 8.61 4.20 33.29
CA VAL A 278 8.22 5.53 32.78
C VAL A 278 7.20 5.44 31.64
N GLY A 279 6.89 4.23 31.14
CA GLY A 279 5.84 4.00 30.16
C GLY A 279 6.34 3.59 28.77
N ASN A 280 7.66 3.48 28.56
CA ASN A 280 8.18 3.03 27.27
C ASN A 280 7.84 1.55 27.05
N ARG A 281 7.33 1.22 25.87
CA ARG A 281 7.04 -0.16 25.48
C ARG A 281 8.34 -0.92 25.25
N LEU A 282 8.55 -2.00 25.99
CA LEU A 282 9.70 -2.89 25.89
C LEU A 282 9.38 -4.17 25.10
N LYS A 283 8.12 -4.62 25.15
CA LYS A 283 7.70 -5.88 24.53
C LYS A 283 6.22 -5.85 24.15
N LYS A 284 5.88 -6.44 23.00
CA LYS A 284 4.53 -6.85 22.61
C LYS A 284 4.55 -8.37 22.35
N VAL A 285 3.59 -9.09 22.91
CA VAL A 285 3.40 -10.53 22.68
C VAL A 285 2.00 -10.75 22.16
N THR A 286 1.87 -11.15 20.90
CA THR A 286 0.62 -11.59 20.30
C THR A 286 0.58 -13.11 20.31
N VAL A 287 -0.45 -13.67 20.92
CA VAL A 287 -0.77 -15.10 20.86
C VAL A 287 -2.04 -15.24 20.04
N GLU A 288 -1.94 -15.87 18.88
CA GLU A 288 -3.06 -16.18 18.00
C GLU A 288 -3.66 -17.54 18.37
N ASP A 289 -4.99 -17.60 18.51
CA ASP A 289 -5.72 -18.83 18.76
C ASP A 289 -5.73 -19.74 17.51
N PRO A 290 -5.76 -21.08 17.67
CA PRO A 290 -5.93 -22.01 16.55
C PRO A 290 -7.21 -21.72 15.74
N SER A 291 -7.05 -21.48 14.44
CA SER A 291 -8.16 -21.25 13.52
C SER A 291 -7.86 -21.80 12.12
N ALA A 292 -8.89 -22.00 11.30
CA ALA A 292 -8.68 -22.43 9.91
C ALA A 292 -7.77 -21.47 9.12
N ALA A 293 -7.79 -20.18 9.47
CA ALA A 293 -6.98 -19.13 8.81
C ALA A 293 -5.48 -19.28 9.06
N ASN A 294 -5.08 -19.81 10.22
CA ASN A 294 -3.68 -20.07 10.57
C ASN A 294 -3.30 -21.56 10.53
N GLY A 295 -4.11 -22.39 9.84
CA GLY A 295 -3.85 -23.82 9.71
C GLY A 295 -4.12 -24.62 10.99
N ASN A 296 -5.01 -24.13 11.85
CA ASN A 296 -5.33 -24.65 13.18
C ASN A 296 -4.12 -24.70 14.12
N ARG A 297 -3.34 -23.61 14.14
CA ARG A 297 -2.09 -23.50 14.92
C ARG A 297 -2.15 -22.36 15.90
N THR A 298 -1.46 -22.51 17.02
CA THR A 298 -1.12 -21.37 17.86
C THR A 298 0.14 -20.74 17.32
N ILE A 299 0.08 -19.45 17.02
CA ILE A 299 1.24 -18.65 16.62
C ILE A 299 1.48 -17.65 17.73
N THR A 300 2.69 -17.63 18.28
CA THR A 300 3.11 -16.59 19.21
C THR A 300 4.18 -15.74 18.55
N THR A 301 3.86 -14.46 18.37
CA THR A 301 4.78 -13.45 17.85
C THR A 301 5.16 -12.51 18.99
N THR A 302 6.45 -12.33 19.20
CA THR A 302 7.00 -11.45 20.23
C THR A 302 7.83 -10.37 19.57
N ILE A 303 7.40 -9.12 19.70
CA ILE A 303 8.19 -7.94 19.33
C ILE A 303 8.89 -7.42 20.57
N THR A 304 10.21 -7.22 20.49
CA THR A 304 11.03 -6.66 21.57
C THR A 304 11.67 -5.37 21.09
N TYR A 305 11.56 -4.32 21.90
CA TYR A 305 12.09 -2.99 21.62
C TYR A 305 13.31 -2.74 22.51
N VAL A 306 14.44 -2.42 21.91
CA VAL A 306 15.70 -2.09 22.59
C VAL A 306 16.21 -0.77 22.03
N GLY A 307 15.72 0.33 22.60
CA GLY A 307 15.91 1.66 22.00
C GLY A 307 15.34 1.69 20.59
N ALA A 308 16.14 2.11 19.61
CA ALA A 308 15.72 2.14 18.20
C ALA A 308 15.64 0.75 17.54
N PHE A 309 16.15 -0.31 18.17
CA PHE A 309 16.19 -1.66 17.57
C PHE A 309 14.93 -2.45 17.89
N VAL A 310 14.33 -3.02 16.85
CA VAL A 310 13.11 -3.83 16.94
C VAL A 310 13.41 -5.26 16.52
N TYR A 311 13.16 -6.21 17.40
CA TYR A 311 13.37 -7.64 17.19
C TYR A 311 12.06 -8.39 17.18
N GLU A 312 11.98 -9.47 16.43
CA GLU A 312 10.85 -10.39 16.40
C GLU A 312 11.28 -11.83 16.70
N SER A 313 10.53 -12.48 17.56
CA SER A 313 10.56 -13.93 17.76
C SER A 313 9.21 -14.51 17.36
N LYS A 314 9.21 -15.65 16.68
CA LYS A 314 8.00 -16.36 16.28
C LYS A 314 8.12 -17.83 16.67
N THR A 315 7.06 -18.35 17.28
CA THR A 315 6.92 -19.78 17.58
C THR A 315 5.57 -20.29 17.10
N VAL A 316 5.55 -21.44 16.44
CA VAL A 316 4.37 -22.07 15.84
C VAL A 316 4.13 -23.46 16.45
N ASN A 317 2.91 -23.70 16.93
CA ASN A 317 2.53 -24.98 17.53
C ASN A 317 1.23 -25.55 16.91
N PRO A 318 1.23 -26.77 16.37
CA PRO A 318 2.40 -27.65 16.14
C PRO A 318 3.35 -27.08 15.07
N THR A 319 4.63 -27.47 15.13
CA THR A 319 5.68 -27.00 14.21
C THR A 319 5.30 -27.20 12.75
N ASP A 320 5.55 -26.19 11.93
CA ASP A 320 5.33 -26.22 10.48
C ASP A 320 6.61 -25.87 9.72
N PRO A 321 7.13 -26.77 8.86
CA PRO A 321 8.24 -26.46 7.96
C PRO A 321 7.96 -25.25 7.05
N GLY A 322 6.70 -24.96 6.71
CA GLY A 322 6.30 -23.80 5.91
C GLY A 322 6.20 -22.48 6.68
N CYS A 323 6.28 -22.51 8.01
CA CYS A 323 6.28 -21.33 8.87
C CYS A 323 7.28 -21.56 10.02
N PRO A 324 8.59 -21.49 9.74
CA PRO A 324 9.61 -21.85 10.71
C PRO A 324 9.66 -20.87 11.88
N ASP A 325 9.93 -21.41 13.06
CA ASP A 325 10.25 -20.64 14.25
C ASP A 325 11.55 -19.84 14.06
N TYR A 326 11.64 -18.70 14.72
CA TYR A 326 12.88 -17.92 14.85
C TYR A 326 12.85 -17.09 16.12
N THR A 327 14.04 -16.78 16.64
CA THR A 327 14.20 -16.06 17.90
C THR A 327 15.11 -14.84 17.69
N ASP A 328 14.70 -13.72 18.26
CA ASP A 328 15.43 -12.45 18.31
C ASP A 328 15.95 -12.00 16.94
N LYS A 329 15.11 -12.18 15.92
CA LYS A 329 15.39 -11.72 14.57
C LYS A 329 15.28 -10.20 14.54
N LEU A 330 16.39 -9.50 14.28
CA LEU A 330 16.36 -8.05 14.08
C LEU A 330 15.47 -7.73 12.88
N LEU A 331 14.41 -6.95 13.07
CA LEU A 331 13.61 -6.44 11.96
C LEU A 331 14.28 -5.19 11.39
N PHE A 332 14.53 -4.21 12.25
CA PHE A 332 15.14 -2.94 11.87
C PHE A 332 15.69 -2.17 13.08
N ALA A 333 16.53 -1.18 12.78
CA ALA A 333 16.87 -0.10 13.68
C ALA A 333 16.27 1.21 13.13
N GLY A 334 15.56 1.99 13.95
CA GLY A 334 15.03 3.30 13.56
C GLY A 334 16.15 4.32 13.27
N GLN A 335 15.87 5.23 12.34
CA GLN A 335 16.69 6.41 12.04
C GLN A 335 15.78 7.60 11.68
N GLU A 336 16.34 8.80 11.61
CA GLU A 336 15.61 10.08 11.58
C GLU A 336 14.65 10.22 10.39
N GLU A 337 14.98 9.57 9.30
CA GLU A 337 14.27 9.59 8.04
C GLU A 337 13.59 8.25 7.72
N GLY A 338 13.46 7.33 8.68
CA GLY A 338 12.92 5.99 8.45
C GLY A 338 13.64 4.90 9.25
N ARG A 339 14.21 3.89 8.57
CA ARG A 339 14.83 2.74 9.25
C ARG A 339 15.98 2.09 8.49
N ILE A 340 16.83 1.39 9.22
CA ILE A 340 17.82 0.44 8.69
C ILE A 340 17.24 -0.96 8.90
N ARG A 341 16.76 -1.57 7.83
CA ARG A 341 16.15 -2.89 7.83
C ARG A 341 17.20 -3.98 7.68
N ALA A 342 17.05 -5.05 8.46
CA ALA A 342 17.87 -6.24 8.30
C ALA A 342 17.38 -7.07 7.08
N VAL A 343 18.33 -7.56 6.28
CA VAL A 343 18.07 -8.42 5.12
C VAL A 343 18.55 -9.83 5.45
N TYR A 344 17.67 -10.80 5.26
CA TYR A 344 17.92 -12.21 5.58
C TYR A 344 17.92 -13.06 4.32
N ASP A 345 18.57 -14.23 4.41
CA ASP A 345 18.55 -15.22 3.34
C ASP A 345 17.10 -15.69 3.09
N PRO A 346 16.60 -15.68 1.84
CA PRO A 346 15.27 -16.16 1.52
C PRO A 346 15.04 -17.65 1.82
N SER A 347 16.10 -18.46 1.83
CA SER A 347 16.06 -19.90 2.09
C SER A 347 16.19 -20.26 3.57
N ASP A 348 16.77 -19.38 4.38
CA ASP A 348 16.82 -19.53 5.84
C ASP A 348 16.59 -18.17 6.53
N PRO A 349 15.42 -17.96 7.15
CA PRO A 349 15.07 -16.69 7.79
C PRO A 349 15.94 -16.35 9.00
N ASN A 350 16.85 -17.22 9.44
CA ASN A 350 17.78 -17.00 10.56
C ASN A 350 19.15 -16.48 10.11
N ILE A 351 19.47 -16.46 8.81
CA ILE A 351 20.77 -16.02 8.31
C ILE A 351 20.68 -14.55 7.87
N LEU A 352 21.31 -13.65 8.63
CA LEU A 352 21.43 -12.23 8.27
C LEU A 352 22.46 -12.07 7.14
N THR A 353 22.05 -11.50 6.00
CA THR A 353 22.90 -11.31 4.82
C THR A 353 23.29 -9.86 4.58
N GLY A 354 22.61 -8.89 5.22
CA GLY A 354 23.00 -7.49 5.15
C GLY A 354 21.97 -6.52 5.75
N PHE A 355 22.09 -5.25 5.37
CA PHE A 355 21.21 -4.18 5.78
C PHE A 355 20.78 -3.33 4.58
N ALA A 356 19.54 -2.88 4.60
CA ALA A 356 18.97 -1.95 3.63
C ALA A 356 18.48 -0.69 4.36
N TYR A 357 18.67 0.46 3.75
CA TYR A 357 18.14 1.73 4.26
C TYR A 357 16.77 1.96 3.63
N ASP A 358 15.76 2.12 4.46
CA ASP A 358 14.42 2.52 4.07
C ASP A 358 14.15 3.96 4.57
N TYR A 359 13.48 4.76 3.75
CA TYR A 359 13.21 6.18 4.01
C TYR A 359 11.72 6.49 3.93
N PHE A 360 11.22 7.33 4.84
CA PHE A 360 9.83 7.72 4.93
C PHE A 360 9.65 9.14 4.39
N VAL A 361 8.89 9.28 3.31
CA VAL A 361 8.44 10.58 2.81
C VAL A 361 7.15 10.94 3.53
N LYS A 362 7.22 11.96 4.38
CA LYS A 362 6.13 12.37 5.28
C LYS A 362 5.36 13.56 4.72
N ASP A 363 4.08 13.73 5.07
CA ASP A 363 3.34 14.98 4.80
C ASP A 363 3.53 16.04 5.91
N HIS A 364 2.73 17.11 5.91
CA HIS A 364 2.85 18.22 6.87
C HIS A 364 2.47 17.83 8.31
N LEU A 365 1.76 16.72 8.50
CA LEU A 365 1.38 16.18 9.80
C LEU A 365 2.37 15.10 10.28
N GLY A 366 3.41 14.81 9.48
CA GLY A 366 4.32 13.71 9.74
C GLY A 366 3.80 12.35 9.26
N ASN A 367 2.62 12.27 8.61
CA ASN A 367 2.10 10.98 8.14
C ASN A 367 3.01 10.40 7.06
N THR A 368 3.36 9.13 7.15
CA THR A 368 4.17 8.48 6.11
C THR A 368 3.35 8.25 4.84
N ARG A 369 3.69 8.96 3.76
CA ARG A 369 3.01 8.84 2.44
C ARG A 369 3.68 7.83 1.53
N ILE A 370 5.02 7.79 1.54
CA ILE A 370 5.81 6.84 0.75
C ILE A 370 6.91 6.24 1.62
N VAL A 371 7.12 4.92 1.52
CA VAL A 371 8.31 4.24 2.03
C VAL A 371 9.19 3.88 0.84
N LEU A 372 10.42 4.39 0.85
CA LEU A 372 11.44 4.15 -0.18
C LEU A 372 12.53 3.23 0.35
N THR A 373 13.25 2.52 -0.51
CA THR A 373 14.40 1.69 -0.14
C THR A 373 15.59 1.87 -1.08
N GLU A 374 16.79 1.72 -0.54
CA GLU A 374 18.05 1.61 -1.31
C GLU A 374 18.41 0.16 -1.67
N GLU A 375 17.58 -0.81 -1.27
CA GLU A 375 17.77 -2.21 -1.66
C GLU A 375 17.57 -2.35 -3.17
N GLN A 376 18.54 -2.97 -3.85
CA GLN A 376 18.37 -3.45 -5.21
C GLN A 376 18.03 -4.94 -5.11
N LYS A 377 16.78 -5.29 -5.39
CA LYS A 377 16.28 -6.66 -5.28
C LYS A 377 15.72 -7.15 -6.61
N GLN A 378 16.08 -8.38 -6.96
CA GLN A 378 15.59 -9.07 -8.13
C GLN A 378 15.03 -10.43 -7.69
N ASP A 379 13.76 -10.65 -7.98
CA ASP A 379 13.07 -11.93 -7.77
C ASP A 379 13.07 -12.68 -9.12
N VAL A 380 13.78 -13.81 -9.19
CA VAL A 380 13.85 -14.67 -10.38
C VAL A 380 12.92 -15.85 -10.17
N TYR A 381 11.86 -15.92 -10.97
CA TYR A 381 10.92 -17.04 -10.91
C TYR A 381 11.49 -18.21 -11.72
N PRO A 382 11.31 -19.47 -11.27
CA PRO A 382 11.73 -20.63 -12.04
C PRO A 382 11.05 -20.63 -13.41
N ALA A 383 11.63 -21.26 -14.42
CA ALA A 383 10.94 -21.39 -15.71
C ALA A 383 9.73 -22.33 -15.56
N ALA A 384 8.61 -22.00 -16.20
CA ALA A 384 7.55 -22.96 -16.47
C ALA A 384 7.97 -23.83 -17.66
N THR A 385 8.68 -24.92 -17.33
CA THR A 385 9.19 -25.93 -18.27
C THR A 385 8.15 -26.97 -18.63
N MET A 386 7.04 -27.04 -17.89
CA MET A 386 5.95 -28.00 -18.07
C MET A 386 6.30 -29.43 -17.70
N GLU A 387 7.52 -29.67 -17.20
CA GLU A 387 7.99 -30.99 -16.84
C GLU A 387 7.25 -31.56 -15.62
N THR A 388 6.94 -32.84 -15.68
CA THR A 388 6.16 -33.49 -14.59
C THR A 388 6.92 -33.52 -13.26
N ALA A 389 8.24 -33.54 -13.30
CA ALA A 389 9.10 -33.50 -12.11
C ALA A 389 9.05 -32.13 -11.41
N GLU A 390 8.94 -31.04 -12.19
CA GLU A 390 8.94 -29.67 -11.69
C GLU A 390 7.54 -29.11 -11.42
N ALA A 391 6.49 -29.83 -11.85
CA ALA A 391 5.10 -29.42 -11.74
C ALA A 391 4.68 -28.89 -10.35
N VAL A 392 5.18 -29.50 -9.26
CA VAL A 392 4.87 -29.04 -7.91
C VAL A 392 5.47 -27.66 -7.64
N THR A 393 6.72 -27.43 -8.08
CA THR A 393 7.42 -26.14 -7.96
C THR A 393 6.80 -25.09 -8.88
N GLU A 394 6.51 -25.46 -10.13
CA GLU A 394 5.94 -24.56 -11.13
C GLU A 394 4.55 -24.07 -10.73
N ASN A 395 3.67 -24.96 -10.26
CA ASN A 395 2.31 -24.62 -9.84
C ASN A 395 2.25 -23.68 -8.62
N ILE A 396 3.37 -23.46 -7.89
CA ILE A 396 3.45 -22.43 -6.84
C ILE A 396 3.42 -21.03 -7.46
N TYR A 397 4.04 -20.86 -8.63
CA TYR A 397 4.27 -19.55 -9.25
C TYR A 397 3.39 -19.32 -10.49
N TYR A 398 3.08 -20.38 -11.22
CA TYR A 398 2.40 -20.31 -12.51
C TYR A 398 1.05 -21.02 -12.49
N GLY A 399 0.05 -20.40 -13.10
CA GLY A 399 -1.24 -21.01 -13.42
C GLY A 399 -1.21 -21.75 -14.77
N ASN A 400 -2.20 -22.63 -14.97
CA ASN A 400 -2.44 -23.40 -16.20
C ASN A 400 -1.33 -24.37 -16.63
N ILE A 401 -0.42 -24.73 -15.72
CA ILE A 401 0.63 -25.71 -16.01
C ILE A 401 0.01 -27.08 -16.30
N ASP A 402 -0.67 -27.69 -15.32
CA ASP A 402 -1.25 -29.03 -15.49
C ASP A 402 -2.32 -29.09 -16.59
N LEU A 403 -3.10 -28.02 -16.74
CA LEU A 403 -4.20 -27.94 -17.70
C LEU A 403 -3.73 -27.93 -19.16
N THR A 404 -2.55 -27.36 -19.43
CA THR A 404 -2.02 -27.20 -20.80
C THR A 404 -0.82 -28.08 -21.11
N ARG A 405 -0.32 -28.85 -20.14
CA ARG A 405 0.78 -29.79 -20.34
C ARG A 405 0.48 -30.80 -21.45
N PHE A 406 1.39 -30.92 -22.41
CA PHE A 406 1.28 -31.83 -23.55
C PHE A 406 2.63 -32.45 -23.88
N ALA A 407 2.63 -33.76 -24.20
CA ALA A 407 3.86 -34.48 -24.51
C ALA A 407 4.44 -34.01 -25.86
N LYS A 408 5.69 -33.55 -25.86
CA LYS A 408 6.42 -33.10 -27.06
C LYS A 408 6.53 -34.18 -28.12
N SER A 409 6.62 -35.45 -27.71
CA SER A 409 6.61 -36.63 -28.59
C SER A 409 5.35 -36.73 -29.47
N GLY A 410 4.24 -36.08 -29.07
CA GLY A 410 3.02 -35.99 -29.85
C GLY A 410 3.04 -34.91 -30.94
N ILE A 411 4.11 -34.11 -31.06
CA ILE A 411 4.17 -32.94 -31.94
C ILE A 411 5.09 -33.23 -33.13
N SER A 412 4.51 -33.33 -34.32
CA SER A 412 5.28 -33.58 -35.54
C SER A 412 6.07 -32.35 -35.99
N GLY A 413 7.39 -32.48 -36.08
CA GLY A 413 8.27 -31.42 -36.59
C GLY A 413 8.60 -30.34 -35.57
N TYR A 414 8.27 -30.54 -34.28
CA TYR A 414 8.73 -29.63 -33.24
C TYR A 414 10.27 -29.59 -33.22
N PRO A 415 10.87 -28.38 -33.18
CA PRO A 415 12.32 -28.22 -33.28
C PRO A 415 13.05 -28.78 -32.05
N VAL A 416 14.36 -29.00 -32.20
CA VAL A 416 15.22 -29.29 -31.05
C VAL A 416 15.28 -28.03 -30.19
N ASP A 417 14.93 -28.18 -28.92
CA ASP A 417 15.01 -27.15 -27.90
C ASP A 417 15.77 -27.73 -26.72
N GLU A 418 16.96 -27.17 -26.47
CA GLU A 418 17.90 -27.60 -25.41
C GLU A 418 17.84 -26.66 -24.19
N ALA A 419 16.83 -25.78 -24.11
CA ALA A 419 16.67 -24.87 -22.98
C ALA A 419 16.40 -25.60 -21.65
N THR A 420 15.82 -26.80 -21.70
CA THR A 420 15.51 -27.66 -20.55
C THR A 420 15.90 -29.11 -20.85
N ASP A 421 16.38 -29.84 -19.85
CA ASP A 421 16.74 -31.26 -19.94
C ASP A 421 16.20 -32.03 -18.71
N PRO A 422 15.26 -32.98 -18.86
CA PRO A 422 14.58 -33.34 -20.11
C PRO A 422 13.64 -32.23 -20.60
N ASN A 423 13.36 -32.20 -21.91
CA ASN A 423 12.30 -31.39 -22.50
C ASN A 423 11.31 -32.34 -23.20
N ASP A 424 10.50 -33.00 -22.38
CA ASP A 424 9.53 -34.01 -22.76
C ASP A 424 8.12 -33.43 -22.88
N TYR A 425 7.86 -32.28 -22.23
CA TYR A 425 6.55 -31.63 -22.19
C TYR A 425 6.62 -30.16 -22.59
N VAL A 426 5.53 -29.68 -23.18
CA VAL A 426 5.33 -28.26 -23.52
C VAL A 426 3.89 -27.86 -23.21
N ALA A 427 3.60 -26.56 -23.18
CA ALA A 427 2.23 -26.08 -23.05
C ALA A 427 1.54 -26.05 -24.41
N LYS A 428 0.46 -26.82 -24.56
CA LYS A 428 -0.39 -26.77 -25.74
C LYS A 428 -1.60 -25.88 -25.47
N THR A 429 -1.71 -24.81 -26.25
CA THR A 429 -2.87 -23.92 -26.25
C THR A 429 -3.67 -24.07 -27.54
N ASP A 430 -4.98 -24.11 -27.43
CA ASP A 430 -5.91 -24.22 -28.55
C ASP A 430 -6.99 -23.13 -28.48
N GLY A 431 -7.57 -22.77 -29.63
CA GLY A 431 -8.66 -21.81 -29.67
C GLY A 431 -9.98 -22.31 -29.09
N ASP A 432 -10.07 -23.59 -28.68
CA ASP A 432 -11.31 -24.29 -28.33
C ASP A 432 -11.16 -25.09 -27.01
N GLY A 433 -10.82 -24.40 -25.91
CA GLY A 433 -10.87 -24.96 -24.54
C GLY A 433 -9.70 -24.56 -23.65
N ASN A 434 -8.48 -24.67 -24.15
CA ASN A 434 -7.23 -24.34 -23.45
C ASN A 434 -6.55 -23.13 -24.08
N ASN A 435 -7.29 -22.02 -24.17
CA ASN A 435 -6.91 -20.79 -24.85
C ASN A 435 -5.92 -19.92 -24.05
N ILE A 436 -5.69 -20.23 -22.78
CA ILE A 436 -4.66 -19.59 -21.93
C ILE A 436 -3.69 -20.67 -21.44
N GLY A 437 -2.40 -20.48 -21.73
CA GLY A 437 -1.31 -21.35 -21.29
C GLY A 437 -0.69 -20.87 -19.97
N PRO A 438 0.59 -21.23 -19.71
CA PRO A 438 1.33 -20.80 -18.53
C PRO A 438 1.19 -19.30 -18.28
N SER A 439 0.95 -18.95 -17.03
CA SER A 439 0.70 -17.57 -16.64
C SER A 439 1.13 -17.27 -15.22
N ILE A 440 1.50 -16.03 -14.93
CA ILE A 440 1.94 -15.56 -13.61
C ILE A 440 1.31 -14.21 -13.28
N PHE A 441 0.92 -14.02 -12.01
CA PHE A 441 0.30 -12.81 -11.50
C PHE A 441 1.16 -12.20 -10.39
N LEU A 442 1.65 -10.98 -10.59
CA LEU A 442 2.62 -10.33 -9.72
C LEU A 442 2.06 -9.05 -9.12
N LYS A 443 2.25 -8.83 -7.82
CA LYS A 443 2.10 -7.49 -7.21
C LYS A 443 3.32 -6.65 -7.59
N VAL A 444 3.07 -5.52 -8.22
CA VAL A 444 4.12 -4.60 -8.69
C VAL A 444 3.88 -3.18 -8.17
N MET A 445 4.96 -2.41 -8.08
CA MET A 445 4.97 -1.00 -7.72
C MET A 445 5.43 -0.17 -8.92
N ALA A 446 4.99 1.10 -9.00
CA ALA A 446 5.55 2.02 -9.98
C ALA A 446 7.07 2.16 -9.80
N GLY A 447 7.81 2.06 -10.90
CA GLY A 447 9.28 2.06 -10.90
C GLY A 447 9.90 0.67 -10.89
N ASP A 448 9.11 -0.40 -10.70
CA ASP A 448 9.57 -1.77 -10.92
C ASP A 448 9.90 -2.00 -12.40
N GLN A 449 10.64 -3.08 -12.67
CA GLN A 449 10.89 -3.59 -14.01
C GLN A 449 10.67 -5.10 -14.05
N PHE A 450 10.35 -5.64 -15.23
CA PHE A 450 10.31 -7.07 -15.44
C PHE A 450 11.04 -7.48 -16.73
N THR A 451 11.60 -8.68 -16.69
CA THR A 451 12.12 -9.39 -17.86
C THR A 451 11.28 -10.63 -18.05
N VAL A 452 10.86 -10.91 -19.27
CA VAL A 452 10.07 -12.08 -19.63
C VAL A 452 10.65 -12.76 -20.85
N GLN A 453 10.72 -14.08 -20.78
CA GLN A 453 11.10 -14.94 -21.90
C GLN A 453 10.11 -16.10 -22.02
N VAL A 454 9.77 -16.48 -23.26
CA VAL A 454 9.06 -17.73 -23.56
C VAL A 454 9.34 -18.14 -25.01
N SER A 455 9.38 -19.42 -25.29
CA SER A 455 9.46 -19.94 -26.66
C SER A 455 8.07 -20.26 -27.19
N SER A 456 7.84 -20.05 -28.48
CA SER A 456 6.61 -20.44 -29.16
C SER A 456 6.86 -21.13 -30.49
N TRP A 457 5.98 -22.05 -30.85
CA TRP A 457 5.99 -22.74 -32.13
C TRP A 457 4.59 -23.25 -32.50
N TYR A 458 4.28 -23.31 -33.80
CA TYR A 458 3.06 -23.93 -34.31
C TYR A 458 3.27 -24.47 -35.72
N LYS A 459 2.35 -25.32 -36.16
CA LYS A 459 2.33 -25.87 -37.52
C LYS A 459 0.93 -25.87 -38.11
N LYS A 460 0.79 -25.40 -39.34
CA LYS A 460 -0.44 -25.46 -40.12
C LYS A 460 -0.64 -26.87 -40.64
N ASN A 461 -1.59 -27.58 -40.07
CA ASN A 461 -2.04 -28.89 -40.59
C ASN A 461 -2.94 -28.72 -41.84
N SER A 462 -2.47 -27.98 -42.85
CA SER A 462 -3.29 -27.49 -43.99
C SER A 462 -4.50 -26.63 -43.58
N ALA A 463 -4.55 -26.17 -42.32
CA ALA A 463 -5.55 -25.28 -41.81
C ALA A 463 -5.18 -23.82 -42.08
N SER A 464 -6.16 -23.01 -42.48
CA SER A 464 -6.03 -21.55 -42.45
C SER A 464 -6.52 -21.04 -41.11
N PRO A 465 -5.89 -20.00 -40.51
CA PRO A 465 -6.43 -19.35 -39.33
C PRO A 465 -7.88 -18.92 -39.61
N VAL A 466 -8.82 -19.51 -38.88
CA VAL A 466 -10.25 -19.16 -38.97
C VAL A 466 -10.58 -18.06 -37.98
N THR A 467 -11.83 -17.59 -37.98
CA THR A 467 -12.31 -16.57 -37.04
C THR A 467 -11.94 -16.96 -35.60
N PRO A 468 -11.20 -16.12 -34.87
CA PRO A 468 -10.79 -16.40 -33.51
C PRO A 468 -11.98 -16.60 -32.56
N ALA A 469 -11.86 -17.51 -31.60
CA ALA A 469 -12.78 -17.59 -30.47
C ALA A 469 -12.56 -16.39 -29.53
N ASP A 470 -13.61 -15.94 -28.85
CA ASP A 470 -13.49 -14.86 -27.86
C ASP A 470 -12.82 -15.41 -26.58
N PRO A 471 -11.58 -14.98 -26.24
CA PRO A 471 -10.88 -15.47 -25.05
C PRO A 471 -11.39 -14.84 -23.76
N LEU A 472 -12.33 -13.89 -23.82
CA LEU A 472 -12.69 -13.04 -22.68
C LEU A 472 -13.04 -13.86 -21.43
N ALA A 473 -13.89 -14.88 -21.57
CA ALA A 473 -14.31 -15.72 -20.45
C ALA A 473 -13.13 -16.46 -19.80
N ALA A 474 -12.21 -16.99 -20.62
CA ALA A 474 -11.03 -17.70 -20.13
C ALA A 474 -10.03 -16.73 -19.47
N LEU A 475 -9.85 -15.54 -20.05
CA LEU A 475 -9.00 -14.50 -19.48
C LEU A 475 -9.55 -14.00 -18.14
N ILE A 476 -10.85 -13.76 -18.02
CA ILE A 476 -11.49 -13.38 -16.74
C ILE A 476 -11.29 -14.48 -15.71
N ALA A 477 -11.51 -15.75 -16.08
CA ALA A 477 -11.31 -16.88 -15.16
C ALA A 477 -9.85 -16.98 -14.70
N ALA A 478 -8.90 -16.77 -15.60
CA ALA A 478 -7.47 -16.82 -15.29
C ALA A 478 -7.02 -15.65 -14.40
N LEU A 479 -7.45 -14.42 -14.69
CA LEU A 479 -7.21 -13.26 -13.82
C LEU A 479 -7.84 -13.46 -12.44
N ALA A 480 -9.05 -14.04 -12.38
CA ALA A 480 -9.74 -14.32 -11.13
C ALA A 480 -9.01 -15.37 -10.27
N GLY A 481 -8.44 -16.40 -10.88
CA GLY A 481 -7.59 -17.38 -10.19
C GLY A 481 -6.27 -16.77 -9.68
N GLY A 482 -5.71 -15.81 -10.43
CA GLY A 482 -4.52 -15.05 -10.02
C GLY A 482 -4.75 -14.17 -8.79
N VAL A 483 -5.89 -13.46 -8.72
CA VAL A 483 -6.18 -12.57 -7.57
C VAL A 483 -6.45 -13.31 -6.27
N SER A 484 -6.90 -14.58 -6.28
CA SER A 484 -7.03 -15.37 -5.04
C SER A 484 -5.70 -15.60 -4.31
N HIS A 485 -4.57 -15.42 -5.00
CA HIS A 485 -3.22 -15.53 -4.45
C HIS A 485 -2.63 -14.16 -4.04
N ALA A 486 -3.30 -13.05 -4.36
CA ALA A 486 -2.84 -11.69 -4.08
C ALA A 486 -3.71 -11.02 -3.01
N SER A 487 -3.15 -10.86 -1.81
CA SER A 487 -3.58 -10.04 -0.66
C SER A 487 -5.10 -9.86 -0.35
N PRO A 488 -5.56 -10.10 0.89
CA PRO A 488 -6.98 -10.05 1.27
C PRO A 488 -7.68 -8.66 1.26
N VAL A 489 -7.02 -7.60 0.79
CA VAL A 489 -7.51 -6.20 0.91
C VAL A 489 -8.56 -5.80 -0.15
N HIS A 490 -8.74 -6.57 -1.24
CA HIS A 490 -9.64 -6.18 -2.35
C HIS A 490 -10.91 -7.02 -2.51
N GLY A 491 -11.34 -7.72 -1.45
CA GLY A 491 -12.48 -8.64 -1.52
C GLY A 491 -12.09 -9.99 -2.12
N THR A 492 -13.02 -10.95 -2.11
CA THR A 492 -12.75 -12.30 -2.62
C THR A 492 -12.79 -12.32 -4.15
N ALA A 493 -12.04 -13.22 -4.79
CA ALA A 493 -12.08 -13.42 -6.25
C ALA A 493 -13.52 -13.56 -6.78
N THR A 494 -14.41 -14.19 -6.02
CA THR A 494 -15.85 -14.34 -6.32
C THR A 494 -16.61 -13.02 -6.34
N ALA A 495 -16.31 -12.08 -5.43
CA ALA A 495 -16.92 -10.74 -5.43
C ALA A 495 -16.41 -9.90 -6.61
N LEU A 496 -15.14 -10.07 -6.99
CA LEU A 496 -14.52 -9.38 -8.11
C LEU A 496 -15.07 -9.85 -9.48
N ILE A 497 -15.21 -11.17 -9.69
CA ILE A 497 -15.81 -11.73 -10.91
C ILE A 497 -17.23 -11.20 -11.10
N ASN A 498 -18.05 -11.21 -10.04
CA ASN A 498 -19.45 -10.78 -10.11
C ASN A 498 -19.62 -9.25 -10.20
N SER A 499 -18.58 -8.47 -9.92
CA SER A 499 -18.63 -7.01 -10.01
C SER A 499 -18.56 -6.47 -11.44
N GLY A 500 -18.20 -7.31 -12.42
CA GLY A 500 -17.93 -6.90 -13.79
C GLY A 500 -16.76 -5.93 -13.93
N ALA A 501 -15.87 -5.81 -12.94
CA ALA A 501 -14.72 -4.91 -13.01
C ALA A 501 -13.66 -5.37 -14.02
N LEU A 502 -13.48 -6.69 -14.14
CA LEU A 502 -12.50 -7.30 -15.03
C LEU A 502 -12.97 -7.33 -16.49
N ASP A 503 -14.28 -7.39 -16.77
CA ASP A 503 -14.77 -7.57 -18.15
C ASP A 503 -14.47 -6.35 -19.05
N PRO A 504 -14.81 -5.09 -18.68
CA PRO A 504 -14.47 -3.92 -19.49
C PRO A 504 -12.96 -3.72 -19.61
N SER A 505 -12.22 -4.06 -18.55
CA SER A 505 -10.76 -4.03 -18.51
C SER A 505 -10.18 -5.00 -19.54
N ALA A 506 -10.49 -6.29 -19.44
CA ALA A 506 -10.03 -7.33 -20.36
C ALA A 506 -10.44 -7.04 -21.81
N LEU A 507 -11.69 -6.63 -22.05
CA LEU A 507 -12.17 -6.22 -23.37
C LEU A 507 -11.36 -5.05 -23.95
N GLY A 508 -11.02 -4.05 -23.14
CA GLY A 508 -10.20 -2.92 -23.56
C GLY A 508 -8.85 -3.37 -24.11
N PHE A 509 -8.15 -4.27 -23.41
CA PHE A 509 -6.87 -4.81 -23.88
C PHE A 509 -7.02 -5.67 -25.13
N LEU A 510 -7.97 -6.62 -25.14
CA LEU A 510 -8.20 -7.51 -26.28
C LEU A 510 -8.51 -6.74 -27.57
N ASN A 511 -9.24 -5.62 -27.47
CA ASN A 511 -9.54 -4.73 -28.60
C ASN A 511 -8.36 -3.83 -29.00
N SER A 512 -7.43 -3.55 -28.08
CA SER A 512 -6.26 -2.70 -28.35
C SER A 512 -5.09 -3.43 -29.00
N ARG A 513 -5.08 -4.76 -28.94
CA ARG A 513 -4.05 -5.58 -29.58
C ARG A 513 -4.19 -5.53 -31.10
N ASP A 514 -3.06 -5.45 -31.80
CA ASP A 514 -3.06 -5.46 -33.25
C ASP A 514 -3.76 -6.71 -33.81
N ALA A 515 -4.42 -6.54 -34.96
CA ALA A 515 -4.94 -7.68 -35.70
C ALA A 515 -3.79 -8.64 -36.03
N PRO A 516 -4.01 -9.96 -35.92
CA PRO A 516 -2.94 -10.92 -36.21
C PRO A 516 -2.43 -10.71 -37.64
N ALA A 517 -1.10 -10.73 -37.82
CA ALA A 517 -0.51 -10.61 -39.14
C ALA A 517 -1.05 -11.73 -40.06
N SER A 518 -1.28 -11.39 -41.34
CA SER A 518 -1.91 -12.30 -42.31
C SER A 518 -1.25 -13.68 -42.32
N GLY A 519 -2.06 -14.72 -42.08
CA GLY A 519 -1.60 -16.11 -42.10
C GLY A 519 -0.92 -16.60 -40.80
N LYS A 520 -0.92 -15.82 -39.72
CA LYS A 520 -0.51 -16.26 -38.38
C LYS A 520 -1.72 -16.48 -37.48
N PRO A 521 -1.66 -17.41 -36.51
CA PRO A 521 -2.69 -17.52 -35.48
C PRO A 521 -2.68 -16.26 -34.59
N LYS A 522 -3.86 -15.93 -34.05
CA LYS A 522 -4.06 -14.97 -32.96
C LYS A 522 -3.57 -15.57 -31.64
N ALA A 523 -2.26 -15.81 -31.56
CA ALA A 523 -1.56 -16.36 -30.39
C ALA A 523 -0.37 -15.47 -30.00
N TYR A 524 -0.16 -15.31 -28.69
CA TYR A 524 0.70 -14.26 -28.13
C TYR A 524 1.32 -14.66 -26.80
N LEU A 525 2.48 -14.08 -26.50
CA LEU A 525 2.86 -13.70 -25.15
C LEU A 525 2.17 -12.37 -24.83
N ASN A 526 1.49 -12.27 -23.70
CA ASN A 526 0.82 -11.05 -23.24
C ASN A 526 1.35 -10.63 -21.86
N TRP A 527 1.36 -9.33 -21.60
CA TRP A 527 1.51 -8.77 -20.26
C TRP A 527 0.49 -7.65 -20.07
N VAL A 528 -0.31 -7.73 -19.01
CA VAL A 528 -1.39 -6.80 -18.71
C VAL A 528 -1.10 -6.15 -17.37
N LEU A 529 -0.95 -4.82 -17.38
CA LEU A 529 -0.79 -4.03 -16.16
C LEU A 529 -2.16 -3.54 -15.69
N LEU A 530 -2.52 -3.94 -14.48
CA LEU A 530 -3.71 -3.51 -13.75
C LEU A 530 -3.29 -2.54 -12.64
N ASP A 531 -4.06 -1.49 -12.39
CA ASP A 531 -3.88 -0.63 -11.22
C ASP A 531 -4.46 -1.28 -9.93
N GLU A 532 -4.35 -0.59 -8.79
CA GLU A 532 -4.91 -1.05 -7.50
C GLU A 532 -6.44 -1.22 -7.51
N GLN A 533 -7.12 -0.62 -8.49
CA GLN A 533 -8.56 -0.76 -8.69
C GLN A 533 -8.89 -1.94 -9.62
N LEU A 534 -7.87 -2.70 -10.05
CA LEU A 534 -7.96 -3.79 -11.02
C LEU A 534 -8.49 -3.34 -12.39
N LYS A 535 -8.29 -2.06 -12.72
CA LYS A 535 -8.52 -1.51 -14.06
C LYS A 535 -7.24 -1.60 -14.86
N ILE A 536 -7.36 -1.80 -16.17
CA ILE A 536 -6.18 -1.73 -17.05
C ILE A 536 -5.55 -0.35 -16.97
N ALA A 537 -4.27 -0.33 -16.61
CA ALA A 537 -3.46 0.86 -16.56
C ALA A 537 -3.29 1.44 -17.97
N LYS A 538 -3.43 2.76 -18.07
CA LYS A 538 -3.28 3.53 -19.30
C LYS A 538 -2.24 4.62 -19.12
N ASP A 539 -1.57 4.97 -20.22
CA ASP A 539 -0.74 6.17 -20.27
C ASP A 539 -1.59 7.44 -20.18
N ALA A 540 -0.94 8.60 -20.11
CA ALA A 540 -1.62 9.89 -20.04
C ALA A 540 -2.47 10.21 -21.28
N GLY A 541 -2.21 9.55 -22.42
CA GLY A 541 -3.00 9.66 -23.66
C GLY A 541 -4.18 8.69 -23.71
N GLY A 542 -4.33 7.82 -22.71
CA GLY A 542 -5.37 6.79 -22.68
C GLY A 542 -5.01 5.50 -23.43
N ASN A 543 -3.77 5.34 -23.89
CA ASN A 543 -3.31 4.14 -24.56
C ASN A 543 -3.09 3.00 -23.55
N ILE A 544 -3.58 1.81 -23.91
CA ILE A 544 -3.42 0.59 -23.10
C ILE A 544 -2.07 -0.07 -23.40
N ILE A 545 -1.74 -0.20 -24.68
CA ILE A 545 -0.47 -0.76 -25.15
C ILE A 545 0.53 0.37 -25.32
N ALA A 546 1.46 0.48 -24.38
CA ALA A 546 2.49 1.51 -24.34
C ALA A 546 3.68 1.03 -23.49
N SER A 547 4.84 1.66 -23.66
CA SER A 547 6.01 1.37 -22.82
C SER A 547 5.68 1.64 -21.35
N GLY A 548 5.86 0.64 -20.49
CA GLY A 548 5.53 0.77 -19.07
C GLY A 548 4.14 0.30 -18.66
N TYR A 549 3.32 -0.09 -19.64
CA TYR A 549 1.92 -0.51 -19.49
C TYR A 549 1.73 -1.92 -20.05
N SER A 550 0.56 -2.21 -20.61
CA SER A 550 0.26 -3.53 -21.18
C SER A 550 0.93 -3.71 -22.55
N GLY A 551 1.00 -4.94 -23.02
CA GLY A 551 1.50 -5.26 -24.35
C GLY A 551 1.35 -6.73 -24.70
N ALA A 552 1.63 -7.05 -25.96
CA ALA A 552 1.58 -8.39 -26.47
C ALA A 552 2.59 -8.57 -27.60
N ASP A 553 3.15 -9.78 -27.73
CA ASP A 553 4.01 -10.16 -28.83
C ASP A 553 3.49 -11.42 -29.50
N GLN A 554 3.16 -11.32 -30.80
CA GLN A 554 2.57 -12.39 -31.57
C GLN A 554 3.61 -13.49 -31.87
N VAL A 555 3.17 -14.74 -31.94
CA VAL A 555 4.03 -15.87 -32.36
C VAL A 555 4.66 -15.69 -33.76
N GLY A 556 5.63 -16.56 -34.07
CA GLY A 556 6.35 -16.59 -35.35
C GLY A 556 5.47 -16.90 -36.58
N GLY A 557 6.10 -17.20 -37.71
CA GLY A 557 5.48 -17.81 -38.87
C GLY A 557 5.24 -19.31 -38.68
N ASP A 558 4.69 -19.95 -39.73
CA ASP A 558 4.42 -21.38 -39.74
C ASP A 558 5.72 -22.19 -39.62
N GLU A 559 5.76 -23.12 -38.68
CA GLU A 559 6.94 -23.92 -38.30
C GLU A 559 8.16 -23.08 -37.83
N GLU A 560 7.98 -21.79 -37.56
CA GLU A 560 9.02 -20.91 -37.01
C GLU A 560 9.08 -21.04 -35.48
N PHE A 561 10.25 -21.42 -34.96
CA PHE A 561 10.53 -21.35 -33.53
C PHE A 561 10.88 -19.93 -33.15
N LYS A 562 10.01 -19.26 -32.40
CA LYS A 562 10.22 -17.89 -31.96
C LYS A 562 10.48 -17.86 -30.46
N THR A 563 11.62 -17.31 -30.07
CA THR A 563 11.86 -16.89 -28.69
C THR A 563 11.37 -15.46 -28.51
N HIS A 564 10.39 -15.28 -27.63
CA HIS A 564 9.98 -13.98 -27.13
C HIS A 564 10.91 -13.61 -25.99
N ALA A 565 11.60 -12.48 -26.07
CA ALA A 565 12.53 -12.03 -25.04
C ALA A 565 12.46 -10.51 -24.88
N PHE A 566 11.94 -10.06 -23.75
CA PHE A 566 11.80 -8.66 -23.39
C PHE A 566 12.49 -8.42 -22.05
N ALA A 567 13.49 -7.53 -22.03
CA ALA A 567 14.28 -7.27 -20.84
C ALA A 567 14.04 -5.86 -20.31
N ASN A 568 14.06 -5.71 -18.98
CA ASN A 568 13.96 -4.43 -18.27
C ASN A 568 12.73 -3.60 -18.67
N MET A 569 11.60 -4.28 -18.94
CA MET A 569 10.33 -3.63 -19.25
C MET A 569 9.87 -2.85 -18.02
N PRO A 570 9.61 -1.53 -18.13
CA PRO A 570 9.22 -0.74 -16.97
C PRO A 570 7.79 -1.06 -16.50
N VAL A 571 7.51 -0.75 -15.24
CA VAL A 571 6.16 -0.70 -14.66
C VAL A 571 5.87 0.74 -14.27
N LYS A 572 4.88 1.37 -14.91
CA LYS A 572 4.57 2.80 -14.71
C LYS A 572 3.48 3.07 -13.69
N LYS A 573 2.78 2.05 -13.21
CA LYS A 573 1.77 2.17 -12.14
C LYS A 573 1.88 1.02 -11.16
N SER A 574 1.64 1.33 -9.89
CA SER A 574 1.44 0.34 -8.83
C SER A 574 0.14 -0.41 -9.06
N GLY A 575 0.16 -1.72 -8.78
CA GLY A 575 -0.99 -2.60 -8.94
C GLY A 575 -0.52 -4.03 -9.18
N TYR A 576 -1.00 -4.63 -10.27
CA TYR A 576 -0.76 -6.03 -10.58
C TYR A 576 -0.35 -6.23 -12.04
N LEU A 577 0.63 -7.10 -12.27
CA LEU A 577 1.09 -7.47 -13.60
C LEU A 577 0.72 -8.93 -13.87
N TYR A 578 -0.07 -9.17 -14.91
CA TYR A 578 -0.42 -10.50 -15.37
C TYR A 578 0.30 -10.83 -16.68
N ILE A 579 1.17 -11.84 -16.65
CA ILE A 579 1.92 -12.31 -17.82
C ILE A 579 1.37 -13.68 -18.21
N TYR A 580 0.98 -13.88 -19.46
CA TYR A 580 0.37 -15.13 -19.90
C TYR A 580 0.57 -15.40 -21.39
N THR A 581 0.60 -16.68 -21.74
CA THR A 581 0.51 -17.12 -23.14
C THR A 581 -0.94 -17.41 -23.52
N SER A 582 -1.29 -17.15 -24.78
CA SER A 582 -2.66 -17.35 -25.25
C SER A 582 -2.71 -17.81 -26.69
N ASN A 583 -3.76 -18.55 -27.04
CA ASN A 583 -4.13 -18.87 -28.42
C ASN A 583 -5.65 -18.75 -28.59
N GLU A 584 -6.06 -17.85 -29.47
CA GLU A 584 -7.47 -17.61 -29.79
C GLU A 584 -7.89 -18.25 -31.12
N THR A 585 -6.98 -18.91 -31.84
CA THR A 585 -7.26 -19.43 -33.18
C THR A 585 -7.74 -20.88 -33.10
N PRO A 586 -8.99 -21.16 -33.50
CA PRO A 586 -9.48 -22.53 -33.58
C PRO A 586 -8.68 -23.34 -34.59
N ASN A 587 -8.56 -24.66 -34.35
CA ASN A 587 -7.94 -25.64 -35.25
C ASN A 587 -6.43 -25.47 -35.52
N ILE A 588 -5.74 -24.54 -34.84
CA ILE A 588 -4.28 -24.42 -34.88
C ILE A 588 -3.78 -24.46 -33.45
N ASP A 589 -3.18 -25.58 -33.06
CA ASP A 589 -2.52 -25.72 -31.77
C ASP A 589 -1.22 -24.89 -31.79
N VAL A 590 -1.02 -24.12 -30.72
CA VAL A 590 0.20 -23.33 -30.51
C VAL A 590 0.86 -23.81 -29.23
N PHE A 591 2.14 -24.10 -29.35
CA PHE A 591 2.95 -24.64 -28.27
C PHE A 591 3.82 -23.54 -27.69
N PHE A 592 3.80 -23.42 -26.36
CA PHE A 592 4.65 -22.53 -25.60
C PHE A 592 5.52 -23.34 -24.64
N ASP A 593 6.74 -22.89 -24.41
CA ASP A 593 7.65 -23.56 -23.49
C ASP A 593 8.59 -22.55 -22.81
N ASN A 594 9.06 -22.90 -21.61
CA ASN A 594 10.06 -22.17 -20.85
C ASN A 594 9.67 -20.72 -20.56
N LEU A 595 8.42 -20.49 -20.12
CA LEU A 595 8.01 -19.16 -19.66
C LEU A 595 8.79 -18.82 -18.39
N GLN A 596 9.65 -17.82 -18.45
CA GLN A 596 10.44 -17.36 -17.33
C GLN A 596 10.24 -15.86 -17.12
N VAL A 597 10.06 -15.47 -15.86
CA VAL A 597 9.91 -14.07 -15.46
C VAL A 597 10.96 -13.71 -14.42
N THR A 598 11.50 -12.51 -14.53
CA THR A 598 12.34 -11.89 -13.52
C THR A 598 11.76 -10.53 -13.17
N HIS A 599 11.49 -10.27 -11.89
CA HIS A 599 10.95 -9.02 -11.37
C HIS A 599 12.04 -8.26 -10.63
N THR A 600 12.42 -7.10 -11.15
CA THR A 600 13.39 -6.19 -10.52
C THR A 600 12.62 -5.10 -9.79
N LYS A 601 12.77 -5.02 -8.47
CA LYS A 601 12.02 -4.07 -7.64
C LYS A 601 12.59 -2.67 -7.76
N GLY A 602 11.70 -1.70 -7.93
CA GLY A 602 11.96 -0.29 -7.78
C GLY A 602 12.06 0.11 -6.32
N PRO A 603 12.29 1.40 -6.05
CA PRO A 603 12.56 1.88 -4.69
C PRO A 603 11.30 1.98 -3.81
N ILE A 604 10.08 1.92 -4.36
CA ILE A 604 8.85 2.09 -3.57
C ILE A 604 8.49 0.78 -2.87
N LEU A 605 8.48 0.77 -1.53
CA LEU A 605 7.99 -0.35 -0.72
C LEU A 605 6.53 -0.18 -0.31
N GLU A 606 6.09 1.05 -0.07
CA GLU A 606 4.72 1.34 0.38
C GLU A 606 4.31 2.74 -0.03
N GLU A 607 3.02 2.90 -0.33
CA GLU A 607 2.33 4.15 -0.58
C GLU A 607 1.02 4.17 0.21
N SER A 608 0.80 5.24 0.98
CA SER A 608 -0.35 5.35 1.87
C SER A 608 -1.04 6.70 1.72
N HIS A 609 -2.37 6.65 1.67
CA HIS A 609 -3.26 7.81 1.67
C HIS A 609 -4.24 7.71 2.84
N TYR A 610 -4.61 8.84 3.43
CA TYR A 610 -5.39 8.87 4.68
C TYR A 610 -6.63 9.75 4.55
N TYR A 611 -7.73 9.31 5.16
CA TYR A 611 -8.84 10.18 5.53
C TYR A 611 -8.38 11.20 6.58
N PRO A 612 -9.11 12.32 6.77
CA PRO A 612 -8.74 13.36 7.74
C PRO A 612 -8.41 12.86 9.16
N TYR A 613 -9.13 11.86 9.67
CA TYR A 613 -8.93 11.29 11.01
C TYR A 613 -7.95 10.11 11.07
N GLY A 614 -7.23 9.84 9.98
CA GLY A 614 -6.12 8.88 9.96
C GLY A 614 -6.44 7.47 9.46
N MET A 615 -7.69 7.18 9.10
CA MET A 615 -8.01 5.90 8.44
C MET A 615 -7.28 5.82 7.10
N LYS A 616 -6.73 4.65 6.76
CA LYS A 616 -6.05 4.42 5.48
C LYS A 616 -7.09 4.26 4.35
N MET A 617 -6.84 4.88 3.20
CA MET A 617 -7.64 4.73 1.99
C MET A 617 -7.15 3.51 1.21
N ALA A 618 -7.64 2.32 1.59
CA ALA A 618 -7.16 1.05 1.06
C ALA A 618 -7.13 0.99 -0.48
N GLY A 619 -8.21 1.44 -1.15
CA GLY A 619 -8.34 1.33 -2.61
C GLY A 619 -7.41 2.21 -3.47
N ILE A 620 -6.62 3.11 -2.87
CA ILE A 620 -5.59 3.91 -3.56
C ILE A 620 -4.23 3.85 -2.86
N SER A 621 -4.12 3.07 -1.79
CA SER A 621 -2.85 2.79 -1.10
C SER A 621 -2.27 1.49 -1.64
N SER A 622 -0.95 1.34 -1.62
CA SER A 622 -0.27 0.19 -2.19
C SER A 622 0.92 -0.26 -1.34
N LYS A 623 1.26 -1.53 -1.43
CA LYS A 623 2.42 -2.10 -0.74
C LYS A 623 3.10 -3.17 -1.58
N ALA A 624 4.42 -3.12 -1.64
CA ALA A 624 5.25 -4.11 -2.32
C ALA A 624 5.13 -5.47 -1.61
N TYR A 625 5.03 -6.54 -2.39
CA TYR A 625 4.94 -7.89 -1.85
C TYR A 625 6.21 -8.28 -1.07
N GLY A 626 6.00 -8.89 0.10
CA GLY A 626 7.06 -9.35 1.00
C GLY A 626 7.83 -8.24 1.71
N SER A 627 7.44 -6.97 1.57
CA SER A 627 8.09 -5.86 2.26
C SER A 627 7.70 -5.81 3.74
N LEU A 628 8.67 -5.43 4.58
CA LEU A 628 8.47 -5.26 6.01
C LEU A 628 7.38 -4.20 6.27
N LYS A 629 6.40 -4.53 7.13
CA LYS A 629 5.29 -3.62 7.48
C LYS A 629 5.82 -2.29 8.00
N ASN A 630 5.19 -1.18 7.60
CA ASN A 630 5.40 0.10 8.24
C ASN A 630 4.42 0.27 9.40
N LEU A 631 4.95 0.43 10.61
CA LEU A 631 4.14 0.66 11.82
C LEU A 631 3.90 2.16 12.05
N TYR A 632 4.76 3.04 11.53
CA TYR A 632 4.72 4.48 11.73
C TYR A 632 4.01 5.17 10.56
N GLN A 633 2.68 5.13 10.60
CA GLN A 633 1.79 5.53 9.49
C GLN A 633 1.19 6.92 9.73
N TYR A 634 -0.04 6.98 10.28
CA TYR A 634 -0.71 8.23 10.65
C TYR A 634 -0.03 8.82 11.88
N GLN A 635 0.21 10.14 11.87
CA GLN A 635 1.04 10.87 12.84
C GLN A 635 2.50 10.38 12.91
N GLY A 636 2.92 9.54 11.95
CA GLY A 636 4.31 9.19 11.73
C GLY A 636 4.97 8.52 12.94
N GLU A 637 6.08 9.09 13.38
CA GLU A 637 6.91 8.53 14.47
C GLU A 637 6.25 8.62 15.86
N TYR A 638 5.24 9.47 16.01
CA TYR A 638 4.54 9.69 17.26
C TYR A 638 3.57 8.56 17.61
N ALA A 639 3.14 7.77 16.61
CA ALA A 639 2.15 6.74 16.80
C ALA A 639 2.50 5.44 16.06
N GLU A 640 2.57 4.35 16.82
CA GLU A 640 2.77 3.01 16.25
C GLU A 640 1.40 2.37 15.98
N PHE A 641 1.12 2.05 14.72
CA PHE A 641 -0.10 1.36 14.33
C PHE A 641 -0.03 -0.12 14.71
N ASP A 642 -0.97 -0.56 15.53
CA ASP A 642 -1.18 -1.95 15.88
C ASP A 642 -2.33 -2.53 15.05
N GLU A 643 -2.03 -3.46 14.15
CA GLU A 643 -3.02 -4.09 13.27
C GLU A 643 -3.96 -5.05 14.02
N ASP A 644 -3.55 -5.58 15.16
CA ASP A 644 -4.35 -6.55 15.93
C ASP A 644 -5.51 -5.83 16.61
N THR A 645 -5.25 -4.63 17.17
CA THR A 645 -6.27 -3.76 17.79
C THR A 645 -6.89 -2.76 16.82
N GLY A 646 -6.19 -2.43 15.73
CA GLY A 646 -6.55 -1.35 14.81
C GLY A 646 -6.38 0.05 15.40
N TRP A 647 -5.53 0.22 16.42
CA TRP A 647 -5.25 1.50 17.07
C TRP A 647 -3.88 2.05 16.70
N ASN A 648 -3.73 3.37 16.83
CA ASN A 648 -2.44 4.05 16.78
C ASN A 648 -2.02 4.33 18.21
N ASP A 649 -0.97 3.66 18.68
CA ASP A 649 -0.46 3.77 20.04
C ASP A 649 0.55 4.92 20.12
N PHE A 650 0.18 5.98 20.85
CA PHE A 650 1.09 7.04 21.27
C PHE A 650 1.72 6.67 22.62
N GLU A 651 2.65 7.49 23.10
CA GLU A 651 3.33 7.28 24.38
C GLU A 651 2.34 7.21 25.56
N LEU A 652 1.35 8.12 25.59
CA LEU A 652 0.43 8.26 26.73
C LEU A 652 -0.94 7.62 26.51
N ARG A 653 -1.38 7.50 25.25
CA ARG A 653 -2.74 7.05 24.90
C ARG A 653 -2.75 6.27 23.58
N SER A 654 -3.79 5.46 23.39
CA SER A 654 -4.09 4.81 22.11
C SER A 654 -5.27 5.50 21.42
N TYR A 655 -5.15 5.71 20.12
CA TYR A 655 -6.10 6.42 19.28
C TYR A 655 -6.72 5.49 18.24
N ASP A 656 -8.05 5.47 18.18
CA ASP A 656 -8.79 4.72 17.17
C ASP A 656 -9.21 5.64 16.01
N ALA A 657 -8.56 5.48 14.87
CA ALA A 657 -8.85 6.28 13.67
C ALA A 657 -10.26 6.04 13.11
N GLN A 658 -10.86 4.86 13.37
CA GLN A 658 -12.21 4.53 12.90
C GLN A 658 -13.27 5.36 13.62
N THR A 659 -13.07 5.61 14.91
CA THR A 659 -13.98 6.43 15.72
C THR A 659 -13.52 7.88 15.86
N GLY A 660 -12.24 8.17 15.56
CA GLY A 660 -11.66 9.51 15.60
C GLY A 660 -11.34 9.99 17.01
N ARG A 661 -11.08 9.08 17.96
CA ARG A 661 -10.99 9.38 19.40
C ARG A 661 -9.88 8.58 20.09
N PHE A 662 -9.38 9.12 21.20
CA PHE A 662 -8.56 8.36 22.15
C PHE A 662 -9.43 7.42 22.99
N ILE A 663 -8.85 6.30 23.43
CA ILE A 663 -9.54 5.29 24.25
C ILE A 663 -9.30 5.47 25.75
N GLN A 664 -8.30 6.28 26.13
CA GLN A 664 -8.03 6.72 27.49
C GLN A 664 -8.33 8.21 27.66
N GLN A 665 -8.50 8.64 28.92
CA GLN A 665 -8.60 10.06 29.24
C GLN A 665 -7.27 10.77 29.03
N ASP A 666 -7.34 12.01 28.57
CA ASP A 666 -6.22 12.94 28.46
C ASP A 666 -5.57 13.18 29.83
N PRO A 667 -4.29 12.82 30.02
CA PRO A 667 -3.55 13.14 31.24
C PRO A 667 -3.37 14.65 31.47
N TYR A 668 -3.45 15.46 30.41
CA TYR A 668 -3.23 16.91 30.46
C TYR A 668 -4.52 17.74 30.47
N ASP A 669 -5.69 17.09 30.32
CA ASP A 669 -7.02 17.71 30.36
C ASP A 669 -7.12 18.93 29.43
N GLN A 670 -6.59 18.81 28.20
CA GLN A 670 -6.49 19.92 27.26
C GLN A 670 -7.87 20.39 26.77
N PHE A 671 -8.82 19.47 26.63
CA PHE A 671 -10.14 19.73 26.05
C PHE A 671 -11.28 19.31 26.98
N ALA A 672 -12.45 19.93 26.78
CA ALA A 672 -13.66 19.62 27.57
C ALA A 672 -14.09 18.14 27.48
N SER A 673 -13.82 17.48 26.35
CA SER A 673 -13.85 16.02 26.27
C SER A 673 -12.43 15.47 26.39
N PRO A 674 -12.15 14.61 27.39
CA PRO A 674 -10.81 14.06 27.60
C PRO A 674 -10.45 12.98 26.57
N TYR A 675 -11.35 12.64 25.64
CA TYR A 675 -11.13 11.63 24.60
C TYR A 675 -10.96 12.24 23.19
N MET A 676 -10.93 13.57 23.10
CA MET A 676 -10.86 14.30 21.84
C MET A 676 -9.51 14.10 21.15
N GLY A 677 -9.53 13.62 19.91
CA GLY A 677 -8.32 13.51 19.07
C GLY A 677 -8.00 14.81 18.36
N MET A 678 -6.76 15.30 18.50
CA MET A 678 -6.21 16.44 17.75
C MET A 678 -7.11 17.70 17.71
N GLY A 679 -7.84 17.97 18.79
CA GLY A 679 -8.79 19.10 18.88
C GLY A 679 -9.94 19.05 17.87
N ASN A 680 -10.27 17.88 17.31
CA ASN A 680 -11.19 17.72 16.18
C ASN A 680 -10.80 18.51 14.92
N ASN A 681 -9.51 18.85 14.77
CA ASN A 681 -8.95 19.42 13.55
C ASN A 681 -7.66 18.66 13.18
N PRO A 682 -7.76 17.34 12.91
CA PRO A 682 -6.60 16.48 12.68
C PRO A 682 -5.84 16.81 11.38
N VAL A 683 -6.41 17.64 10.50
CA VAL A 683 -5.74 18.09 9.27
C VAL A 683 -4.74 19.21 9.53
N SER A 684 -4.82 19.90 10.68
CA SER A 684 -3.97 21.04 11.03
C SER A 684 -3.16 20.83 12.32
N ASN A 685 -3.43 19.75 13.06
CA ASN A 685 -2.90 19.51 14.39
C ASN A 685 -2.19 18.16 14.49
N VAL A 686 -1.11 18.14 15.26
CA VAL A 686 -0.34 16.95 15.66
C VAL A 686 -0.44 16.78 17.17
N ASP A 687 -0.36 15.55 17.66
CA ASP A 687 -0.29 15.23 19.09
C ASP A 687 0.90 14.28 19.28
N GLU A 688 2.03 14.77 19.79
CA GLU A 688 3.32 14.08 19.68
C GLU A 688 3.46 12.89 20.65
N ASP A 689 2.91 13.03 21.85
CA ASP A 689 2.91 12.00 22.90
C ASP A 689 1.51 11.41 23.12
N GLY A 690 0.52 11.93 22.41
CA GLY A 690 -0.87 11.63 22.64
C GLY A 690 -1.37 12.28 23.92
N GLY A 691 -0.79 13.36 24.44
CA GLY A 691 -1.29 14.12 25.59
C GLY A 691 -1.63 15.58 25.24
N TRP A 692 -0.84 16.22 24.38
CA TRP A 692 -1.05 17.62 24.02
C TRP A 692 -1.08 17.82 22.51
N SER A 693 -2.26 18.19 22.00
CA SER A 693 -2.40 18.58 20.60
C SER A 693 -1.90 20.00 20.34
N ALA A 694 -1.02 20.15 19.36
CA ALA A 694 -0.50 21.44 18.91
C ALA A 694 -0.84 21.70 17.44
N GLY A 695 -1.20 22.94 17.13
CA GLY A 695 -1.39 23.40 15.76
C GLY A 695 -0.06 23.65 15.05
N LEU A 696 -0.01 23.31 13.76
CA LEU A 696 1.17 23.51 12.91
C LEU A 696 1.44 25.01 12.68
N THR A 697 2.26 25.62 13.54
CA THR A 697 2.92 26.90 13.22
C THR A 697 4.28 26.59 12.58
N GLY A 698 4.76 27.45 11.67
CA GLY A 698 5.95 27.19 10.83
C GLY A 698 7.24 26.76 11.54
N SER A 699 7.33 26.95 12.86
CA SER A 699 8.43 26.48 13.69
C SER A 699 8.45 24.97 13.91
N LEU A 700 7.30 24.29 13.85
CA LEU A 700 7.18 22.84 14.06
C LEU A 700 7.71 22.03 12.88
N ILE A 701 7.66 22.55 11.65
CA ILE A 701 8.24 21.86 10.48
C ILE A 701 9.78 21.89 10.53
N GLY A 702 10.37 22.92 11.15
CA GLY A 702 11.79 22.96 11.46
C GLY A 702 12.18 21.94 12.55
N ALA A 703 11.37 21.83 13.62
CA ALA A 703 11.64 20.92 14.74
C ALA A 703 11.37 19.43 14.41
N ALA A 704 10.30 19.12 13.67
CA ALA A 704 9.97 17.75 13.24
C ALA A 704 10.95 17.20 12.18
N VAL A 705 11.73 18.06 11.51
CA VAL A 705 12.85 17.66 10.63
C VAL A 705 14.20 17.64 11.38
N LEU A 706 14.24 18.09 12.64
CA LEU A 706 15.42 18.06 13.50
C LEU A 706 15.49 16.82 14.42
N GLY A 707 14.82 15.74 14.06
CA GLY A 707 14.77 14.49 14.82
C GLY A 707 16.08 14.11 15.53
N GLY A 708 15.96 13.93 16.85
CA GLY A 708 16.85 13.12 17.67
C GLY A 708 17.84 13.89 18.53
N THR A 709 17.44 14.19 19.76
CA THR A 709 18.29 13.93 20.93
C THR A 709 17.85 12.66 21.62
#